data_AF-A0A944P7Z9-F1
#
_entry.id   AF-A0A944P7Z9-F1
#
_cell.length_a   1.000
_cell.length_b   1.000
_cell.length_c   1.000
_cell.angle_alpha   90.00
_cell.angle_beta   90.00
_cell.angle_gamma   90.00
#
_symmetry.space_group_name_H-M   'P 1'
#
loop_
_entity.id
_entity.type
_entity.pdbx_description
1 polymer ?
#
loop_
_entity_poly.entity_id
_entity_poly.type
_entity_poly.pdbx_seq_one_letter_code
_entity_poly.pdbx_strand_id
1 'polypeptide(L)'
;MSVLFFDIGATLADVSFEDDGSLSFRPRPRVFEALNAFASLRKGIISNPGTGAAARARAEAALDAAFEGRFGDANVRYFEDANLRHWGAKDSRGIFDEAVASADAAADECVFVGEDPDERAVARVAGMRTAAHPVFTLAALEGRTVFWTRIGLPARHDLAALDAIARTTEVVPVHVSSDRLVLAMATGRGRSALEDAGFTTDLRGPVEETAAFLLRDDRPVAPADRATVDEPAVEESMRASAAFAFVADGLATTRSTVVSLGPAPGGVYIAATAGALVERLHVPGAKPGHIERLLPDPTLLSRPGEARAAGLVAGFARAMPDPQTVEAVRAAVTPAVMRGHVSRVSGAAALVEGGPLKVHSRDAASEDNVFVADALAQRLRDLGLTVRLNRFTWRGHRIANVEAEHRVEGSDAAVLITAHLDSTGDQGEFTDSNGRPRRYDPAVDPAPGADDDGSGIAAVLAAAECLTAIVAAGRSPMRTVRFVLFNAEEQGLVGSKVYARAAAAAGDSIAGVLQMDMIAGRQGGVRTVEIHAGSAVPGPAAAASNELGDCLERATSAVSSGLTLERLAGADDPASGRSDHASFHERGWAAVAVCENFFDGSVLATGTRQYHRPGDTLDDRDHDTQYATEIARGVTTAALTLAGL
;
A
#
# COMPACT_ATOMS: atom_id res chain seq x y z
N MET A 1 -25.39 8.43 28.98
CA MET A 1 -25.57 7.21 28.14
C MET A 1 -24.41 7.18 27.18
N SER A 2 -23.68 6.08 27.07
CA SER A 2 -22.44 6.04 26.30
C SER A 2 -22.64 6.38 24.83
N VAL A 3 -21.67 7.09 24.25
CA VAL A 3 -21.68 7.54 22.85
C VAL A 3 -20.44 7.04 22.13
N LEU A 4 -20.62 6.51 20.92
CA LEU A 4 -19.56 5.93 20.12
C LEU A 4 -19.26 6.85 18.93
N PHE A 5 -18.09 7.47 18.92
CA PHE A 5 -17.63 8.30 17.82
C PHE A 5 -16.69 7.52 16.93
N PHE A 6 -16.91 7.59 15.62
CA PHE A 6 -16.11 6.88 14.63
C PHE A 6 -15.40 7.86 13.70
N ASP A 7 -14.14 7.58 13.40
CA ASP A 7 -13.53 8.09 12.19
C ASP A 7 -14.09 7.38 10.95
N ILE A 8 -14.10 8.07 9.81
CA ILE A 8 -14.53 7.49 8.54
C ILE A 8 -13.34 6.87 7.83
N GLY A 9 -12.36 7.70 7.46
CA GLY A 9 -11.21 7.31 6.65
C GLY A 9 -10.41 6.19 7.30
N ALA A 10 -10.11 5.17 6.52
CA ALA A 10 -9.43 3.97 6.99
C ALA A 10 -10.13 3.21 8.14
N THR A 11 -11.29 3.63 8.65
CA THR A 11 -11.91 3.00 9.83
C THR A 11 -13.28 2.45 9.49
N LEU A 12 -14.26 3.30 9.16
CA LEU A 12 -15.58 2.87 8.72
C LEU A 12 -15.63 2.58 7.22
N ALA A 13 -14.90 3.35 6.41
CA ALA A 13 -15.00 3.29 4.97
C ALA A 13 -13.71 3.69 4.28
N ASP A 14 -13.52 3.14 3.08
CA ASP A 14 -12.60 3.71 2.11
C ASP A 14 -13.24 4.93 1.44
N VAL A 15 -12.42 5.95 1.19
CA VAL A 15 -12.86 7.27 0.73
C VAL A 15 -12.34 7.51 -0.68
N SER A 16 -13.23 7.83 -1.61
CA SER A 16 -12.88 8.15 -2.99
C SER A 16 -13.48 9.47 -3.41
N PHE A 17 -12.70 10.28 -4.12
CA PHE A 17 -13.15 11.54 -4.73
C PHE A 17 -13.30 11.35 -6.23
N GLU A 18 -14.49 11.65 -6.74
CA GLU A 18 -14.77 11.66 -8.18
C GLU A 18 -14.52 13.06 -8.77
N ASP A 19 -14.51 13.15 -10.10
CA ASP A 19 -14.14 14.36 -10.85
C ASP A 19 -15.12 15.53 -10.68
N ASP A 20 -16.39 15.26 -10.39
CA ASP A 20 -17.39 16.29 -10.06
C ASP A 20 -17.20 16.86 -8.63
N GLY A 21 -16.16 16.39 -7.94
CA GLY A 21 -15.87 16.70 -6.55
C GLY A 21 -16.79 15.97 -5.58
N SER A 22 -17.61 15.03 -6.04
CA SER A 22 -18.38 14.16 -5.17
C SER A 22 -17.44 13.25 -4.36
N LEU A 23 -17.95 12.89 -3.19
CA LEU A 23 -17.28 12.01 -2.25
C LEU A 23 -18.10 10.75 -2.15
N SER A 24 -17.46 9.59 -2.23
CA SER A 24 -18.11 8.31 -1.95
C SER A 24 -17.40 7.60 -0.81
N PHE A 25 -18.20 6.95 0.04
CA PHE A 25 -17.71 6.10 1.11
C PHE A 25 -18.11 4.66 0.82
N ARG A 26 -17.12 3.77 0.82
CA ARG A 26 -17.33 2.33 0.69
C ARG A 26 -17.11 1.68 2.06
N PRO A 27 -18.17 1.24 2.74
CA PRO A 27 -18.04 0.64 4.06
C PRO A 27 -17.12 -0.58 4.05
N ARG A 28 -16.27 -0.68 5.07
CA ARG A 28 -15.29 -1.76 5.19
C ARG A 28 -15.90 -3.07 5.71
N PRO A 29 -15.22 -4.21 5.49
CA PRO A 29 -15.65 -5.49 6.01
C PRO A 29 -15.90 -5.43 7.52
N ARG A 30 -16.96 -6.10 7.97
CA ARG A 30 -17.37 -6.20 9.39
C ARG A 30 -17.82 -4.90 10.07
N VAL A 31 -17.81 -3.75 9.37
CA VAL A 31 -18.29 -2.48 9.94
C VAL A 31 -19.76 -2.57 10.33
N PHE A 32 -20.63 -3.06 9.44
CA PHE A 32 -22.05 -3.21 9.76
C PHE A 32 -22.31 -4.23 10.87
N GLU A 33 -21.57 -5.33 10.91
CA GLU A 33 -21.65 -6.31 11.99
C GLU A 33 -21.34 -5.67 13.34
N ALA A 34 -20.27 -4.87 13.40
CA ALA A 34 -19.93 -4.10 14.59
C ALA A 34 -21.04 -3.10 14.93
N LEU A 35 -21.44 -2.23 13.99
CA LEU A 35 -22.47 -1.21 14.22
C LEU A 35 -23.80 -1.80 14.73
N ASN A 36 -24.17 -2.99 14.24
CA ASN A 36 -25.37 -3.72 14.67
C ASN A 36 -25.23 -4.32 16.07
N ALA A 37 -24.04 -4.80 16.45
CA ALA A 37 -23.79 -5.39 17.77
C ALA A 37 -24.06 -4.41 18.94
N PHE A 38 -24.04 -3.11 18.67
CA PHE A 38 -24.35 -2.04 19.63
C PHE A 38 -25.43 -1.08 19.08
N ALA A 39 -26.48 -1.64 18.46
CA ALA A 39 -27.58 -0.87 17.87
C ALA A 39 -28.23 0.14 18.85
N SER A 40 -28.34 -0.19 20.13
CA SER A 40 -28.97 0.64 21.17
C SER A 40 -28.14 1.84 21.65
N LEU A 41 -26.85 1.92 21.31
CA LEU A 41 -25.98 3.03 21.69
C LEU A 41 -26.02 4.15 20.64
N ARG A 42 -25.91 5.40 21.11
CA ARG A 42 -25.79 6.57 20.22
C ARG A 42 -24.43 6.53 19.50
N LYS A 43 -24.44 6.93 18.23
CA LYS A 43 -23.26 6.89 17.37
C LYS A 43 -23.06 8.26 16.72
N GLY A 44 -21.81 8.67 16.63
CA GLY A 44 -21.37 9.94 16.07
C GLY A 44 -20.17 9.76 15.15
N ILE A 45 -19.75 10.86 14.55
CA ILE A 45 -18.58 10.95 13.68
C ILE A 45 -17.61 11.98 14.24
N ILE A 46 -16.32 11.66 14.23
CA ILE A 46 -15.24 12.64 14.34
C ILE A 46 -14.30 12.35 13.18
N SER A 47 -14.31 13.17 12.13
CA SER A 47 -13.50 12.92 10.93
C SER A 47 -13.10 14.20 10.21
N ASN A 48 -12.10 14.13 9.33
CA ASN A 48 -11.57 15.29 8.60
C ASN A 48 -11.84 15.18 7.09
N PRO A 49 -12.92 15.77 6.56
CA PRO A 49 -13.21 15.77 5.14
C PRO A 49 -12.41 16.83 4.36
N GLY A 50 -11.61 17.64 5.05
CA GLY A 50 -10.97 18.84 4.52
C GLY A 50 -11.65 20.13 5.00
N THR A 51 -11.19 21.25 4.43
CA THR A 51 -11.57 22.59 4.88
C THR A 51 -12.82 23.13 4.16
N GLY A 52 -13.63 23.89 4.88
CA GLY A 52 -14.77 24.62 4.32
C GLY A 52 -16.11 23.87 4.30
N ALA A 53 -17.19 24.61 4.11
CA ALA A 53 -18.57 24.08 4.18
C ALA A 53 -18.88 23.08 3.06
N ALA A 54 -18.31 23.24 1.87
CA ALA A 54 -18.53 22.33 0.75
C ALA A 54 -17.95 20.93 1.00
N ALA A 55 -16.75 20.84 1.61
CA ALA A 55 -16.15 19.56 1.99
C ALA A 55 -17.01 18.82 3.02
N ARG A 56 -17.53 19.56 4.01
CA ARG A 56 -18.45 19.02 5.04
C ARG A 56 -19.76 18.51 4.42
N ALA A 57 -20.40 19.32 3.57
CA ALA A 57 -21.65 18.94 2.92
C ALA A 57 -21.52 17.67 2.05
N ARG A 58 -20.39 17.53 1.33
CA ARG A 58 -20.09 16.31 0.56
C ARG A 58 -19.90 15.10 1.46
N ALA A 59 -19.20 15.27 2.58
CA ALA A 59 -19.00 14.21 3.56
C ALA A 59 -20.30 13.76 4.25
N GLU A 60 -21.19 14.69 4.57
CA GLU A 60 -22.52 14.38 5.08
C GLU A 60 -23.34 13.59 4.06
N ALA A 61 -23.40 14.05 2.81
CA ALA A 61 -24.10 13.35 1.75
C ALA A 61 -23.55 11.94 1.49
N ALA A 62 -22.22 11.79 1.49
CA ALA A 62 -21.56 10.50 1.32
C ALA A 62 -21.81 9.55 2.50
N LEU A 63 -21.80 10.08 3.73
CA LEU A 63 -22.09 9.33 4.95
C LEU A 63 -23.52 8.79 4.93
N ASP A 64 -24.48 9.67 4.64
CA ASP A 64 -25.89 9.29 4.59
C ASP A 64 -26.11 8.25 3.47
N ALA A 65 -25.56 8.45 2.27
CA ALA A 65 -25.67 7.49 1.17
C ALA A 65 -25.04 6.11 1.48
N ALA A 66 -23.93 6.07 2.21
CA ALA A 66 -23.22 4.82 2.50
C ALA A 66 -23.80 4.03 3.68
N PHE A 67 -24.41 4.73 4.64
CA PHE A 67 -24.85 4.17 5.93
C PHE A 67 -26.36 4.29 6.20
N GLU A 68 -27.17 4.75 5.24
CA GLU A 68 -28.63 4.71 5.31
C GLU A 68 -29.22 3.42 4.70
N GLY A 69 -30.21 2.81 5.37
CA GLY A 69 -31.16 1.89 4.75
C GLY A 69 -30.62 0.54 4.21
N ARG A 70 -29.50 0.00 4.72
CA ARG A 70 -29.00 -1.32 4.29
C ARG A 70 -29.64 -2.47 5.08
N PHE A 71 -29.77 -3.63 4.40
CA PHE A 71 -30.44 -4.87 4.85
C PHE A 71 -31.98 -4.85 4.87
N GLY A 72 -32.61 -3.90 4.15
CA GLY A 72 -34.06 -3.93 3.90
C GLY A 72 -34.92 -3.31 5.00
N ASP A 73 -34.31 -2.76 6.06
CA ASP A 73 -35.00 -1.94 7.05
C ASP A 73 -34.66 -0.46 6.84
N ALA A 74 -35.58 0.25 6.19
CA ALA A 74 -35.45 1.69 5.94
C ALA A 74 -35.46 2.53 7.23
N ASN A 75 -35.72 1.93 8.40
CA ASN A 75 -35.75 2.63 9.68
C ASN A 75 -34.40 2.62 10.42
N VAL A 76 -33.38 1.90 9.93
CA VAL A 76 -32.06 1.90 10.58
C VAL A 76 -31.21 3.04 10.01
N ARG A 77 -30.88 4.01 10.87
CA ARG A 77 -29.97 5.12 10.58
C ARG A 77 -28.86 5.14 11.62
N TYR A 78 -27.63 4.83 11.22
CA TYR A 78 -26.53 4.71 12.17
C TYR A 78 -26.08 6.05 12.75
N PHE A 79 -26.07 7.13 11.96
CA PHE A 79 -25.47 8.42 12.35
C PHE A 79 -26.47 9.59 12.30
N GLU A 80 -27.72 9.37 12.67
CA GLU A 80 -28.82 10.35 12.48
C GLU A 80 -28.71 11.64 13.30
N ASP A 81 -28.03 11.62 14.45
CA ASP A 81 -27.89 12.78 15.33
C ASP A 81 -26.81 13.73 14.79
N ALA A 82 -27.24 14.79 14.12
CA ALA A 82 -26.35 15.80 13.54
C ALA A 82 -25.47 16.50 14.59
N ASN A 83 -25.88 16.55 15.87
CA ASN A 83 -25.05 17.14 16.93
C ASN A 83 -23.82 16.27 17.27
N LEU A 84 -23.84 14.99 16.88
CA LEU A 84 -22.73 14.06 17.08
C LEU A 84 -21.82 13.96 15.86
N ARG A 85 -22.00 14.82 14.84
CA ARG A 85 -21.16 14.84 13.63
C ARG A 85 -20.15 15.99 13.72
N HIS A 86 -18.89 15.66 13.96
CA HIS A 86 -17.79 16.63 14.15
C HIS A 86 -16.80 16.53 12.99
N TRP A 87 -16.58 17.66 12.31
CA TRP A 87 -15.78 17.74 11.09
C TRP A 87 -14.57 18.67 11.23
N GLY A 88 -13.37 18.10 11.31
CA GLY A 88 -12.13 18.88 11.45
C GLY A 88 -10.90 18.01 11.65
N ALA A 89 -9.74 18.65 11.76
CA ALA A 89 -8.49 17.97 12.07
C ALA A 89 -8.55 17.36 13.48
N LYS A 90 -7.97 16.17 13.62
CA LYS A 90 -7.92 15.38 14.87
C LYS A 90 -6.54 15.47 15.55
N ASP A 91 -5.82 16.55 15.26
CA ASP A 91 -4.46 16.84 15.74
C ASP A 91 -4.44 17.62 17.06
N SER A 92 -5.61 18.00 17.59
CA SER A 92 -5.75 18.75 18.82
C SER A 92 -6.95 18.30 19.64
N ARG A 93 -6.89 18.55 20.96
CA ARG A 93 -7.93 18.17 21.91
C ARG A 93 -9.30 18.80 21.61
N GLY A 94 -9.32 19.98 20.97
CA GLY A 94 -10.52 20.80 20.81
C GLY A 94 -11.70 20.08 20.17
N ILE A 95 -11.50 19.37 19.05
CA ILE A 95 -12.59 18.65 18.38
C ILE A 95 -13.16 17.51 19.23
N PHE A 96 -12.33 16.87 20.05
CA PHE A 96 -12.76 15.80 20.96
C PHE A 96 -13.51 16.36 22.17
N ASP A 97 -13.08 17.50 22.72
CA ASP A 97 -13.82 18.19 23.78
C ASP A 97 -15.20 18.66 23.29
N GLU A 98 -15.28 19.18 22.06
CA GLU A 98 -16.56 19.54 21.41
C GLU A 98 -17.47 18.33 21.24
N ALA A 99 -16.91 17.19 20.80
CA ALA A 99 -17.65 15.94 20.67
C ALA A 99 -18.19 15.44 22.02
N VAL A 100 -17.37 15.43 23.06
CA VAL A 100 -17.80 15.05 24.42
C VAL A 100 -18.89 16.00 24.93
N ALA A 101 -18.75 17.31 24.72
CA ALA A 101 -19.77 18.28 25.11
C ALA A 101 -21.11 18.05 24.41
N SER A 102 -21.10 17.67 23.13
CA SER A 102 -22.30 17.34 22.35
C SER A 102 -22.96 16.01 22.74
N ALA A 103 -22.20 15.11 23.38
CA ALA A 103 -22.64 13.77 23.74
C ALA A 103 -23.63 13.76 24.91
N ASP A 104 -23.65 14.80 25.76
CA ASP A 104 -24.36 14.79 27.05
C ASP A 104 -23.99 13.55 27.90
N ALA A 105 -22.69 13.23 27.92
CA ALA A 105 -22.11 12.08 28.60
C ALA A 105 -20.77 12.48 29.21
N ALA A 106 -20.29 11.73 30.20
CA ALA A 106 -18.93 11.93 30.69
C ALA A 106 -17.91 11.52 29.62
N ALA A 107 -16.71 12.12 29.65
CA ALA A 107 -15.67 11.84 28.65
C ALA A 107 -15.33 10.34 28.60
N ASP A 108 -15.27 9.68 29.76
CA ASP A 108 -14.97 8.25 29.90
C ASP A 108 -16.15 7.33 29.54
N GLU A 109 -17.32 7.89 29.26
CA GLU A 109 -18.46 7.20 28.64
C GLU A 109 -18.47 7.35 27.11
N CYS A 110 -17.56 8.16 26.55
CA CYS A 110 -17.40 8.32 25.11
C CYS A 110 -16.24 7.45 24.59
N VAL A 111 -16.44 6.80 23.45
CA VAL A 111 -15.41 6.01 22.77
C VAL A 111 -15.08 6.64 21.43
N PHE A 112 -13.81 6.92 21.15
CA PHE A 112 -13.34 7.24 19.80
C PHE A 112 -12.76 5.99 19.12
N VAL A 113 -13.27 5.67 17.94
CA VAL A 113 -12.85 4.52 17.13
C VAL A 113 -12.14 5.02 15.89
N GLY A 114 -10.86 4.67 15.74
CA GLY A 114 -10.02 5.10 14.61
C GLY A 114 -8.75 4.28 14.49
N GLU A 115 -8.31 3.95 13.26
CA GLU A 115 -7.06 3.19 13.01
C GLU A 115 -5.78 3.99 13.34
N ASP A 116 -5.84 5.32 13.36
CA ASP A 116 -4.67 6.19 13.62
C ASP A 116 -4.32 6.27 15.13
N PRO A 117 -3.13 5.81 15.55
CA PRO A 117 -2.72 5.86 16.95
C PRO A 117 -2.53 7.28 17.49
N ASP A 118 -2.12 8.24 16.67
CA ASP A 118 -1.88 9.63 17.09
C ASP A 118 -3.22 10.31 17.42
N GLU A 119 -4.24 10.08 16.60
CA GLU A 119 -5.60 10.58 16.87
C GLU A 119 -6.19 9.95 18.14
N ARG A 120 -5.97 8.64 18.37
CA ARG A 120 -6.38 7.97 19.62
C ARG A 120 -5.65 8.54 20.84
N ALA A 121 -4.37 8.89 20.71
CA ALA A 121 -3.62 9.52 21.80
C ALA A 121 -4.24 10.87 22.18
N VAL A 122 -4.61 11.70 21.20
CA VAL A 122 -5.29 12.99 21.44
C VAL A 122 -6.68 12.80 22.06
N ALA A 123 -7.47 11.85 21.56
CA ALA A 123 -8.79 11.53 22.11
C ALA A 123 -8.71 11.12 23.60
N ARG A 124 -7.69 10.35 23.97
CA ARG A 124 -7.47 9.94 25.37
C ARG A 124 -7.04 11.10 26.26
N VAL A 125 -6.28 12.07 25.75
CA VAL A 125 -6.00 13.33 26.46
C VAL A 125 -7.30 14.13 26.71
N ALA A 126 -8.30 14.01 25.83
CA ALA A 126 -9.64 14.55 26.05
C ALA A 126 -10.49 13.73 27.06
N GLY A 127 -9.96 12.62 27.58
CA GLY A 127 -10.63 11.75 28.55
C GLY A 127 -11.49 10.65 27.93
N MET A 128 -11.50 10.52 26.60
CA MET A 128 -12.25 9.46 25.91
C MET A 128 -11.57 8.10 26.02
N ARG A 129 -12.37 7.03 25.96
CA ARG A 129 -11.87 5.68 25.68
C ARG A 129 -11.59 5.55 24.18
N THR A 130 -10.76 4.60 23.78
CA THR A 130 -10.40 4.44 22.36
C THR A 130 -10.41 2.99 21.89
N ALA A 131 -10.76 2.77 20.62
CA ALA A 131 -10.61 1.49 19.94
C ALA A 131 -9.89 1.65 18.60
N ALA A 132 -8.96 0.75 18.30
CA ALA A 132 -8.19 0.79 17.05
C ALA A 132 -8.96 0.26 15.82
N HIS A 133 -10.11 -0.38 16.01
CA HIS A 133 -10.94 -0.95 14.95
C HIS A 133 -12.40 -1.10 15.41
N PRO A 134 -13.41 -0.97 14.53
CA PRO A 134 -14.84 -1.10 14.90
C PRO A 134 -15.20 -2.38 15.66
N VAL A 135 -14.56 -3.50 15.35
CA VAL A 135 -14.74 -4.79 16.04
C VAL A 135 -14.46 -4.70 17.55
N PHE A 136 -13.58 -3.80 17.99
CA PHE A 136 -13.19 -3.65 19.39
C PHE A 136 -13.94 -2.55 20.13
N THR A 137 -14.93 -1.91 19.50
CA THR A 137 -15.66 -0.78 20.09
C THR A 137 -16.29 -1.13 21.42
N LEU A 138 -16.95 -2.29 21.51
CA LEU A 138 -17.57 -2.76 22.74
C LEU A 138 -16.52 -3.11 23.81
N ALA A 139 -15.37 -3.66 23.40
CA ALA A 139 -14.28 -3.96 24.32
C ALA A 139 -13.74 -2.68 24.97
N ALA A 140 -13.55 -1.61 24.20
CA ALA A 140 -13.12 -0.31 24.73
C ALA A 140 -14.13 0.23 25.76
N LEU A 141 -15.43 0.18 25.44
CA LEU A 141 -16.49 0.61 26.35
C LEU A 141 -16.48 -0.18 27.67
N GLU A 142 -16.31 -1.51 27.59
CA GLU A 142 -16.26 -2.41 28.74
C GLU A 142 -14.91 -2.36 29.48
N GLY A 143 -13.93 -1.59 29.01
CA GLY A 143 -12.58 -1.51 29.60
C GLY A 143 -11.76 -2.78 29.41
N ARG A 144 -12.07 -3.59 28.39
CA ARG A 144 -11.32 -4.81 28.06
C ARG A 144 -10.17 -4.47 27.13
N THR A 145 -8.98 -4.92 27.51
CA THR A 145 -7.76 -4.74 26.72
C THR A 145 -7.82 -5.52 25.40
N VAL A 146 -7.36 -4.86 24.34
CA VAL A 146 -7.04 -5.47 23.04
C VAL A 146 -5.54 -5.64 22.97
N PHE A 147 -5.08 -6.84 22.64
CA PHE A 147 -3.67 -7.18 22.55
C PHE A 147 -3.29 -7.39 21.10
N TRP A 148 -2.05 -7.03 20.77
CA TRP A 148 -1.38 -7.65 19.64
C TRP A 148 -1.23 -9.14 19.93
N THR A 149 -1.44 -9.98 18.94
CA THR A 149 -1.31 -11.43 19.10
C THR A 149 -0.69 -12.07 17.88
N ARG A 150 0.10 -13.11 18.14
CA ARG A 150 0.54 -14.06 17.12
C ARG A 150 -0.37 -15.27 17.19
N ILE A 151 -0.92 -15.65 16.06
CA ILE A 151 -1.78 -16.82 15.90
C ILE A 151 -1.00 -17.86 15.14
N GLY A 152 -0.65 -18.96 15.80
CA GLY A 152 -0.07 -20.12 15.16
C GLY A 152 -1.17 -21.04 14.63
N LEU A 153 -1.02 -21.50 13.39
CA LEU A 153 -1.93 -22.44 12.76
C LEU A 153 -1.30 -23.84 12.77
N PRO A 154 -1.80 -24.77 13.59
CA PRO A 154 -1.36 -26.16 13.55
C PRO A 154 -1.58 -26.79 12.16
N ALA A 155 -0.86 -27.89 11.85
CA ALA A 155 -0.89 -28.55 10.55
C ALA A 155 -2.30 -28.90 10.01
N ARG A 156 -3.27 -29.13 10.91
CA ARG A 156 -4.67 -29.46 10.59
C ARG A 156 -5.55 -28.26 10.24
N HIS A 157 -5.04 -27.04 10.42
CA HIS A 157 -5.76 -25.78 10.15
C HIS A 157 -5.09 -25.03 9.00
N ASP A 158 -5.89 -24.20 8.33
CA ASP A 158 -5.50 -23.29 7.27
C ASP A 158 -6.07 -21.89 7.53
N LEU A 159 -5.76 -20.95 6.65
CA LEU A 159 -6.23 -19.56 6.77
C LEU A 159 -7.75 -19.45 6.66
N ALA A 160 -8.41 -20.32 5.91
CA ALA A 160 -9.86 -20.34 5.79
C ALA A 160 -10.54 -20.75 7.11
N ALA A 161 -9.98 -21.72 7.83
CA ALA A 161 -10.45 -22.09 9.16
C ALA A 161 -10.26 -20.94 10.15
N LEU A 162 -9.14 -20.21 10.08
CA LEU A 162 -8.90 -19.04 10.93
C LEU A 162 -9.88 -17.91 10.61
N ASP A 163 -10.11 -17.64 9.32
CA ASP A 163 -11.07 -16.65 8.84
C ASP A 163 -12.49 -16.90 9.38
N ALA A 164 -12.95 -18.15 9.35
CA ALA A 164 -14.25 -18.54 9.88
C ALA A 164 -14.44 -18.16 11.35
N ILE A 165 -13.39 -18.31 12.18
CA ILE A 165 -13.42 -17.91 13.59
C ILE A 165 -13.29 -16.40 13.74
N ALA A 166 -12.36 -15.77 13.02
CA ALA A 166 -12.08 -14.34 13.14
C ALA A 166 -13.28 -13.48 12.76
N ARG A 167 -14.08 -13.89 11.77
CA ARG A 167 -15.30 -13.17 11.33
C ARG A 167 -16.33 -13.03 12.44
N THR A 168 -16.50 -14.03 13.28
CA THR A 168 -17.54 -14.05 14.34
C THR A 168 -17.02 -13.68 15.72
N THR A 169 -15.74 -13.29 15.84
CA THR A 169 -15.09 -13.05 17.13
C THR A 169 -14.34 -11.72 17.14
N GLU A 170 -13.86 -11.32 18.31
CA GLU A 170 -13.07 -10.10 18.50
C GLU A 170 -11.60 -10.35 18.11
N VAL A 171 -11.38 -10.67 16.84
CA VAL A 171 -10.08 -10.91 16.22
C VAL A 171 -10.04 -10.16 14.88
N VAL A 172 -8.98 -9.39 14.65
CA VAL A 172 -8.75 -8.67 13.39
C VAL A 172 -7.33 -8.96 12.91
N PRO A 173 -7.14 -9.64 11.77
CA PRO A 173 -5.82 -9.90 11.21
C PRO A 173 -5.16 -8.60 10.73
N VAL A 174 -3.84 -8.58 10.80
CA VAL A 174 -3.00 -7.42 10.47
C VAL A 174 -1.89 -7.77 9.48
N HIS A 175 -1.39 -9.00 9.53
CA HIS A 175 -0.43 -9.50 8.55
C HIS A 175 -0.38 -11.04 8.54
N VAL A 176 -0.17 -11.64 7.37
CA VAL A 176 -0.02 -13.10 7.21
C VAL A 176 1.45 -13.38 6.90
N SER A 177 2.25 -13.62 7.94
CA SER A 177 3.69 -13.86 7.80
C SER A 177 4.00 -15.20 7.13
N SER A 178 3.12 -16.20 7.29
CA SER A 178 3.20 -17.48 6.59
C SER A 178 1.85 -18.21 6.61
N ASP A 179 1.77 -19.38 5.99
CA ASP A 179 0.63 -20.31 6.12
C ASP A 179 0.43 -20.84 7.55
N ARG A 180 1.42 -20.62 8.44
CA ARG A 180 1.41 -21.09 9.83
C ARG A 180 1.40 -20.00 10.88
N LEU A 181 1.53 -18.73 10.48
CA LEU A 181 1.63 -17.63 11.42
C LEU A 181 0.93 -16.38 10.90
N VAL A 182 -0.02 -15.89 11.71
CA VAL A 182 -0.75 -14.64 11.45
C VAL A 182 -0.54 -13.69 12.62
N LEU A 183 -0.24 -12.44 12.32
CA LEU A 183 -0.29 -11.35 13.29
C LEU A 183 -1.67 -10.72 13.27
N ALA A 184 -2.24 -10.50 14.45
CA ALA A 184 -3.59 -9.99 14.61
C ALA A 184 -3.71 -9.10 15.85
N MET A 185 -4.84 -8.42 15.96
CA MET A 185 -5.34 -7.86 17.20
C MET A 185 -6.43 -8.78 17.76
N ALA A 186 -6.43 -9.03 19.07
CA ALA A 186 -7.46 -9.82 19.72
C ALA A 186 -7.73 -9.36 21.16
N THR A 187 -8.98 -9.50 21.60
CA THR A 187 -9.30 -9.38 23.03
C THR A 187 -9.05 -10.72 23.75
N GLY A 188 -9.16 -10.74 25.07
CA GLY A 188 -9.18 -11.99 25.84
C GLY A 188 -10.28 -12.97 25.39
N ARG A 189 -11.44 -12.46 24.93
CA ARG A 189 -12.53 -13.29 24.39
C ARG A 189 -12.18 -13.87 23.02
N GLY A 190 -11.62 -13.04 22.13
CA GLY A 190 -11.12 -13.48 20.83
C GLY A 190 -10.05 -14.56 20.96
N ARG A 191 -9.11 -14.37 21.90
CA ARG A 191 -8.09 -15.38 22.25
C ARG A 191 -8.71 -16.71 22.66
N SER A 192 -9.65 -16.70 23.61
CA SER A 192 -10.31 -17.94 24.07
C SER A 192 -11.03 -18.65 22.92
N ALA A 193 -11.73 -17.91 22.05
CA ALA A 193 -12.39 -18.52 20.90
C ALA A 193 -11.41 -19.16 19.91
N LEU A 194 -10.23 -18.57 19.70
CA LEU A 194 -9.16 -19.14 18.89
C LEU A 194 -8.58 -20.42 19.52
N GLU A 195 -8.30 -20.40 20.82
CA GLU A 195 -7.77 -21.56 21.55
C GLU A 195 -8.78 -22.72 21.59
N ASP A 196 -10.06 -22.42 21.80
CA ASP A 196 -11.15 -23.40 21.76
C ASP A 196 -11.31 -24.03 20.37
N ALA A 197 -11.07 -23.25 19.30
CA ALA A 197 -11.02 -23.73 17.93
C ALA A 197 -9.71 -24.47 17.59
N GLY A 198 -8.75 -24.51 18.53
CA GLY A 198 -7.52 -25.27 18.42
C GLY A 198 -6.33 -24.53 17.81
N PHE A 199 -6.42 -23.22 17.63
CA PHE A 199 -5.28 -22.38 17.25
C PHE A 199 -4.39 -22.11 18.47
N THR A 200 -3.11 -21.81 18.24
CA THR A 200 -2.23 -21.32 19.31
C THR A 200 -2.20 -19.80 19.28
N THR A 201 -2.22 -19.18 20.45
CA THR A 201 -2.17 -17.71 20.56
C THR A 201 -1.08 -17.29 21.52
N ASP A 202 -0.31 -16.29 21.12
CA ASP A 202 0.71 -15.64 21.94
C ASP A 202 0.36 -14.15 22.02
N LEU A 203 -0.12 -13.71 23.19
CA LEU A 203 -0.45 -12.31 23.42
C LEU A 203 0.82 -11.49 23.64
N ARG A 204 0.88 -10.33 23.01
CA ARG A 204 1.95 -9.33 23.10
C ARG A 204 1.45 -8.10 23.85
N GLY A 205 2.02 -6.94 23.58
CA GLY A 205 1.61 -5.68 24.19
C GLY A 205 0.18 -5.25 23.82
N PRO A 206 -0.37 -4.27 24.55
CA PRO A 206 -1.66 -3.68 24.23
C PRO A 206 -1.62 -2.95 22.88
N VAL A 207 -2.75 -2.94 22.18
CA VAL A 207 -2.89 -2.24 20.89
C VAL A 207 -2.99 -0.73 21.09
N GLU A 208 -3.86 -0.29 22.01
CA GLU A 208 -3.98 1.09 22.49
C GLU A 208 -3.51 2.17 21.48
N GLU A 209 -2.41 2.88 21.74
CA GLU A 209 -1.90 3.97 20.89
C GLU A 209 -0.73 3.48 20.04
N THR A 210 -0.76 2.21 19.64
CA THR A 210 0.33 1.63 18.85
C THR A 210 -0.12 1.28 17.44
N ALA A 211 0.85 1.25 16.53
CA ALA A 211 0.73 0.71 15.18
C ALA A 211 1.80 -0.36 14.96
N ALA A 212 1.47 -1.39 14.17
CA ALA A 212 2.38 -2.49 13.87
C ALA A 212 3.22 -2.20 12.62
N PHE A 213 4.48 -2.62 12.68
CA PHE A 213 5.46 -2.47 11.61
C PHE A 213 6.27 -3.75 11.42
N LEU A 214 6.65 -4.02 10.18
CA LEU A 214 7.69 -5.00 9.83
C LEU A 214 8.99 -4.24 9.52
N LEU A 215 10.05 -4.60 10.22
CA LEU A 215 11.42 -4.18 9.94
C LEU A 215 12.10 -5.33 9.20
N ARG A 216 12.30 -5.16 7.89
CA ARG A 216 12.95 -6.19 7.07
C ARG A 216 14.42 -6.38 7.47
N ASP A 217 14.90 -7.62 7.40
CA ASP A 217 16.30 -7.97 7.65
C ASP A 217 16.86 -8.87 6.55
N ASP A 218 17.55 -8.25 5.60
CA ASP A 218 18.06 -8.91 4.39
C ASP A 218 19.51 -9.42 4.56
N ARG A 219 20.03 -9.47 5.79
CA ARG A 219 21.42 -9.91 6.02
C ARG A 219 21.57 -11.42 5.74
N PRO A 220 22.66 -11.84 5.06
CA PRO A 220 22.99 -13.26 4.94
C PRO A 220 23.45 -13.84 6.29
N VAL A 221 23.04 -15.07 6.62
CA VAL A 221 23.50 -15.78 7.84
C VAL A 221 24.91 -16.29 7.68
N ALA A 222 25.70 -16.14 8.75
CA ALA A 222 27.09 -16.58 8.78
C ALA A 222 27.19 -18.13 8.63
N PRO A 223 28.21 -18.64 7.92
CA PRO A 223 28.35 -20.07 7.65
C PRO A 223 28.41 -20.99 8.89
N ALA A 224 28.80 -20.46 10.05
CA ALA A 224 28.87 -21.23 11.30
C ALA A 224 27.49 -21.55 11.90
N ASP A 225 26.47 -20.75 11.60
CA ASP A 225 25.10 -20.92 12.11
C ASP A 225 24.26 -21.85 11.20
N ARG A 226 24.73 -22.13 9.97
CA ARG A 226 24.07 -23.05 9.03
C ARG A 226 24.28 -24.53 9.34
N ALA A 227 25.28 -24.86 10.16
CA ALA A 227 25.68 -26.26 10.37
C ALA A 227 24.68 -27.08 11.23
N THR A 228 23.63 -26.46 11.78
CA THR A 228 22.67 -27.11 12.70
C THR A 228 21.19 -26.85 12.40
N VAL A 229 20.85 -26.21 11.28
CA VAL A 229 19.49 -25.71 11.02
C VAL A 229 18.95 -26.27 9.71
N ASP A 230 18.19 -27.36 9.78
CA ASP A 230 17.64 -28.06 8.59
C ASP A 230 16.34 -27.43 8.04
N GLU A 231 15.88 -26.29 8.57
CA GLU A 231 14.68 -25.60 8.07
C GLU A 231 14.94 -24.10 7.79
N PRO A 232 14.68 -23.61 6.55
CA PRO A 232 14.81 -22.20 6.18
C PRO A 232 14.07 -21.23 7.12
N ALA A 233 12.89 -21.63 7.62
CA ALA A 233 12.08 -20.83 8.55
C ALA A 233 12.74 -20.65 9.93
N VAL A 234 13.52 -21.63 10.39
CA VAL A 234 14.23 -21.55 11.68
C VAL A 234 15.41 -20.59 11.56
N GLU A 235 16.14 -20.65 10.44
CA GLU A 235 17.24 -19.73 10.15
C GLU A 235 16.74 -18.27 10.09
N GLU A 236 15.65 -18.03 9.38
CA GLU A 236 15.03 -16.70 9.27
C GLU A 236 14.49 -16.18 10.61
N SER A 237 13.86 -17.05 11.41
CA SER A 237 13.43 -16.69 12.76
C SER A 237 14.59 -16.36 13.70
N MET A 238 15.75 -17.02 13.54
CA MET A 238 16.96 -16.70 14.31
C MET A 238 17.55 -15.35 13.88
N ARG A 239 17.58 -15.04 12.57
CA ARG A 239 18.02 -13.72 12.04
C ARG A 239 17.21 -12.59 12.65
N ALA A 240 15.88 -12.70 12.55
CA ALA A 240 14.97 -11.72 13.09
C ALA A 240 15.09 -11.60 14.63
N SER A 241 15.33 -12.70 15.35
CA SER A 241 15.58 -12.64 16.79
C SER A 241 16.83 -11.84 17.15
N ALA A 242 17.93 -12.06 16.41
CA ALA A 242 19.17 -11.33 16.59
C ALA A 242 19.04 -9.84 16.20
N ALA A 243 18.35 -9.54 15.09
CA ALA A 243 18.03 -8.18 14.68
C ALA A 243 17.22 -7.45 15.74
N PHE A 244 16.19 -8.10 16.29
CA PHE A 244 15.38 -7.51 17.35
C PHE A 244 16.19 -7.24 18.61
N ALA A 245 17.03 -8.17 19.07
CA ALA A 245 17.88 -7.95 20.24
C ALA A 245 18.78 -6.71 20.06
N PHE A 246 19.28 -6.51 18.84
CA PHE A 246 20.07 -5.34 18.50
C PHE A 246 19.24 -4.04 18.47
N VAL A 247 18.08 -4.05 17.81
CA VAL A 247 17.16 -2.89 17.76
C VAL A 247 16.71 -2.50 19.17
N ALA A 248 16.37 -3.48 20.01
CA ALA A 248 15.99 -3.28 21.39
C ALA A 248 17.12 -2.67 22.24
N ASP A 249 18.38 -3.03 21.96
CA ASP A 249 19.55 -2.44 22.63
C ASP A 249 19.79 -0.99 22.17
N GLY A 250 19.65 -0.69 20.87
CA GLY A 250 19.68 0.69 20.36
C GLY A 250 18.54 1.56 20.89
N LEU A 251 17.39 0.94 21.18
CA LEU A 251 16.22 1.54 21.83
C LEU A 251 16.34 1.60 23.36
N ALA A 252 17.42 1.11 23.97
CA ALA A 252 17.57 1.11 25.43
C ALA A 252 17.61 2.52 26.04
N THR A 253 17.79 3.57 25.22
CA THR A 253 17.69 4.98 25.60
C THR A 253 16.28 5.57 25.44
N THR A 254 15.35 4.84 24.82
CA THR A 254 13.97 5.24 24.47
C THR A 254 12.93 4.16 24.82
N ARG A 255 13.21 3.35 25.87
CA ARG A 255 12.49 2.13 26.31
C ARG A 255 10.95 2.16 26.41
N SER A 256 10.29 3.30 26.18
CA SER A 256 8.83 3.46 26.29
C SER A 256 8.05 3.45 24.96
N THR A 257 8.70 3.37 23.79
CA THR A 257 8.01 3.64 22.50
C THR A 257 7.79 2.44 21.57
N VAL A 258 8.36 1.26 21.85
CA VAL A 258 8.28 0.09 20.95
C VAL A 258 8.13 -1.22 21.73
N VAL A 259 7.23 -2.10 21.25
CA VAL A 259 6.99 -3.45 21.77
C VAL A 259 7.34 -4.49 20.69
N SER A 260 8.00 -5.58 21.07
CA SER A 260 8.22 -6.72 20.16
C SER A 260 6.92 -7.44 19.86
N LEU A 261 6.63 -7.67 18.58
CA LEU A 261 5.64 -8.65 18.14
C LEU A 261 6.30 -9.99 17.80
N GLY A 262 7.63 -10.05 17.85
CA GLY A 262 8.46 -11.23 17.66
C GLY A 262 9.00 -11.37 16.24
N PRO A 263 10.02 -12.22 16.05
CA PRO A 263 10.56 -12.56 14.74
C PRO A 263 9.51 -13.30 13.89
N ALA A 264 9.57 -13.16 12.58
CA ALA A 264 8.87 -14.04 11.66
C ALA A 264 9.54 -14.00 10.29
N PRO A 265 9.07 -14.82 9.32
CA PRO A 265 9.49 -14.66 7.95
C PRO A 265 9.38 -13.20 7.49
N GLY A 266 10.38 -12.74 6.73
CA GLY A 266 10.54 -11.37 6.26
C GLY A 266 11.23 -10.40 7.22
N GLY A 267 11.37 -10.71 8.52
CA GLY A 267 12.10 -9.86 9.47
C GLY A 267 11.48 -9.74 10.87
N VAL A 268 11.59 -8.56 11.45
CA VAL A 268 11.20 -8.28 12.84
C VAL A 268 9.91 -7.47 12.89
N TYR A 269 8.95 -7.99 13.63
CA TYR A 269 7.66 -7.31 13.80
C TYR A 269 7.65 -6.57 15.13
N ILE A 270 7.22 -5.32 15.09
CA ILE A 270 7.13 -4.45 16.26
C ILE A 270 5.79 -3.72 16.29
N ALA A 271 5.40 -3.24 17.46
CA ALA A 271 4.36 -2.24 17.64
C ALA A 271 4.99 -0.97 18.21
N ALA A 272 4.83 0.16 17.54
CA ALA A 272 5.37 1.45 17.97
C ALA A 272 4.25 2.37 18.45
N THR A 273 4.48 3.12 19.54
CA THR A 273 3.52 4.07 20.11
C THR A 273 3.32 5.29 19.21
N ALA A 274 2.21 6.00 19.40
CA ALA A 274 1.95 7.31 18.83
C ALA A 274 3.18 8.24 18.93
N GLY A 275 3.48 8.96 17.86
CA GLY A 275 4.63 9.84 17.70
C GLY A 275 5.99 9.15 17.60
N ALA A 276 6.07 7.80 17.61
CA ALA A 276 7.33 7.10 17.45
C ALA A 276 7.86 7.25 16.00
N LEU A 277 9.10 7.72 15.88
CA LEU A 277 9.81 7.86 14.60
C LEU A 277 10.43 6.51 14.22
N VAL A 278 9.59 5.59 13.74
CA VAL A 278 9.99 4.22 13.39
C VAL A 278 11.08 4.16 12.32
N GLU A 279 11.10 5.10 11.38
CA GLU A 279 12.14 5.31 10.37
C GLU A 279 13.53 5.60 10.96
N ARG A 280 13.60 6.03 12.22
CA ARG A 280 14.86 6.19 12.92
C ARG A 280 15.39 4.89 13.50
N LEU A 281 14.56 3.84 13.54
CA LEU A 281 15.00 2.50 13.89
C LEU A 281 15.85 1.97 12.75
N HIS A 282 17.12 1.77 13.04
CA HIS A 282 18.07 1.18 12.12
C HIS A 282 18.60 -0.11 12.73
N VAL A 283 18.80 -1.13 11.88
CA VAL A 283 19.53 -2.35 12.21
C VAL A 283 20.95 -2.19 11.67
N PRO A 284 21.96 -1.84 12.50
CA PRO A 284 23.35 -1.78 12.08
C PRO A 284 23.82 -2.98 11.27
N GLY A 285 24.39 -2.68 10.11
CA GLY A 285 24.88 -3.69 9.16
C GLY A 285 23.80 -4.32 8.28
N ALA A 286 22.51 -4.01 8.48
CA ALA A 286 21.50 -4.24 7.47
C ALA A 286 21.63 -3.15 6.40
N LYS A 287 21.39 -3.51 5.12
CA LYS A 287 21.10 -2.51 4.09
C LYS A 287 19.87 -1.72 4.57
N PRO A 288 19.70 -0.44 4.20
CA PRO A 288 18.42 0.24 4.38
C PRO A 288 17.31 -0.70 3.85
N GLY A 289 16.47 -1.15 4.76
CA GLY A 289 15.39 -2.11 4.50
C GLY A 289 14.08 -1.43 4.80
N HIS A 290 13.06 -1.73 4.00
CA HIS A 290 11.78 -1.04 4.04
C HIS A 290 11.12 -1.31 5.40
N ILE A 291 10.79 -0.23 6.12
CA ILE A 291 9.93 -0.32 7.29
C ILE A 291 8.51 -0.29 6.77
N GLU A 292 7.84 -1.41 6.92
CA GLU A 292 6.53 -1.63 6.34
C GLU A 292 5.46 -1.44 7.40
N ARG A 293 4.56 -0.47 7.19
CA ARG A 293 3.37 -0.32 8.05
C ARG A 293 2.41 -1.46 7.79
N LEU A 294 1.98 -2.13 8.86
CA LEU A 294 0.99 -3.19 8.79
C LEU A 294 -0.39 -2.63 9.11
N LEU A 295 -1.36 -2.96 8.27
CA LEU A 295 -2.71 -2.39 8.32
C LEU A 295 -3.71 -3.47 8.74
N PRO A 296 -4.59 -3.21 9.72
CA PRO A 296 -5.68 -4.13 9.99
C PRO A 296 -6.58 -4.27 8.78
N ASP A 297 -6.88 -5.51 8.44
CA ASP A 297 -7.65 -5.83 7.25
C ASP A 297 -8.22 -7.25 7.36
N PRO A 298 -9.51 -7.41 7.71
CA PRO A 298 -10.18 -8.71 7.75
C PRO A 298 -10.05 -9.52 6.45
N THR A 299 -9.81 -8.88 5.29
CA THR A 299 -9.74 -9.58 4.01
C THR A 299 -8.45 -10.36 3.80
N LEU A 300 -7.39 -10.10 4.59
CA LEU A 300 -6.10 -10.79 4.51
C LEU A 300 -6.19 -12.31 4.64
N LEU A 301 -7.16 -12.81 5.42
CA LEU A 301 -7.38 -14.24 5.60
C LEU A 301 -8.22 -14.84 4.46
N SER A 302 -9.21 -14.08 3.99
CA SER A 302 -10.13 -14.53 2.95
C SER A 302 -9.57 -14.49 1.53
N ARG A 303 -8.53 -13.66 1.31
CA ARG A 303 -7.82 -13.45 0.04
C ARG A 303 -8.73 -13.50 -1.19
N PRO A 304 -9.66 -12.54 -1.32
CA PRO A 304 -10.72 -12.60 -2.32
C PRO A 304 -10.21 -12.67 -3.77
N GLY A 305 -8.96 -12.28 -4.04
CA GLY A 305 -8.33 -12.43 -5.35
C GLY A 305 -8.02 -13.87 -5.75
N GLU A 306 -7.77 -14.78 -4.79
CA GLU A 306 -7.30 -16.15 -5.09
C GLU A 306 -8.30 -16.94 -5.95
N ALA A 307 -9.60 -16.75 -5.68
CA ALA A 307 -10.67 -17.50 -6.35
C ALA A 307 -10.70 -17.30 -7.88
N ARG A 308 -10.12 -16.20 -8.38
CA ARG A 308 -10.15 -15.85 -9.81
C ARG A 308 -8.77 -15.65 -10.44
N ALA A 309 -7.70 -15.57 -9.64
CA ALA A 309 -6.36 -15.26 -10.11
C ALA A 309 -5.90 -16.16 -11.27
N ALA A 310 -5.97 -17.48 -11.10
CA ALA A 310 -5.51 -18.40 -12.15
C ALA A 310 -6.41 -18.39 -13.40
N GLY A 311 -7.74 -18.38 -13.22
CA GLY A 311 -8.68 -18.48 -14.34
C GLY A 311 -8.67 -17.27 -15.28
N LEU A 312 -8.58 -16.06 -14.71
CA LEU A 312 -8.60 -14.81 -15.48
C LEU A 312 -7.27 -14.58 -16.23
N VAL A 313 -6.14 -14.89 -15.59
CA VAL A 313 -4.80 -14.80 -16.18
C VAL A 313 -4.67 -15.83 -17.29
N ALA A 314 -4.90 -17.11 -17.02
CA ALA A 314 -4.62 -18.20 -17.96
C ALA A 314 -5.31 -18.03 -19.32
N GLY A 315 -6.53 -17.48 -19.34
CA GLY A 315 -7.30 -17.28 -20.56
C GLY A 315 -6.65 -16.31 -21.56
N PHE A 316 -5.95 -15.29 -21.07
CA PHE A 316 -5.40 -14.22 -21.92
C PHE A 316 -3.87 -14.13 -21.86
N ALA A 317 -3.24 -14.58 -20.78
CA ALA A 317 -1.78 -14.62 -20.66
C ALA A 317 -1.13 -15.43 -21.77
N ARG A 318 -1.78 -16.53 -22.23
CA ARG A 318 -1.28 -17.39 -23.32
C ARG A 318 -1.45 -16.78 -24.73
N ALA A 319 -2.15 -15.66 -24.87
CA ALA A 319 -2.29 -15.00 -26.16
C ALA A 319 -0.95 -14.42 -26.62
N MET A 320 -0.76 -14.37 -27.94
CA MET A 320 0.33 -13.60 -28.54
C MET A 320 -0.13 -12.15 -28.69
N PRO A 321 0.76 -11.15 -28.53
CA PRO A 321 0.43 -9.77 -28.79
C PRO A 321 -0.07 -9.57 -30.22
N ASP A 322 -1.18 -8.85 -30.38
CA ASP A 322 -1.68 -8.47 -31.70
C ASP A 322 -0.65 -7.55 -32.42
N PRO A 323 -0.34 -7.79 -33.70
CA PRO A 323 0.61 -6.97 -34.44
C PRO A 323 0.25 -5.47 -34.51
N GLN A 324 -1.04 -5.11 -34.57
CA GLN A 324 -1.45 -3.71 -34.57
C GLN A 324 -1.26 -3.08 -33.18
N THR A 325 -1.48 -3.84 -32.10
CA THR A 325 -1.11 -3.41 -30.73
C THR A 325 0.38 -3.17 -30.62
N VAL A 326 1.21 -4.10 -31.10
CA VAL A 326 2.68 -3.95 -31.09
C VAL A 326 3.13 -2.67 -31.82
N GLU A 327 2.60 -2.41 -33.02
CA GLU A 327 2.93 -1.21 -33.78
C GLU A 327 2.44 0.08 -33.08
N ALA A 328 1.22 0.06 -32.51
CA ALA A 328 0.71 1.20 -31.74
C ALA A 328 1.59 1.50 -30.51
N VAL A 329 2.02 0.47 -29.79
CA VAL A 329 2.93 0.61 -28.64
C VAL A 329 4.29 1.16 -29.08
N ARG A 330 4.86 0.68 -30.19
CA ARG A 330 6.12 1.22 -30.73
C ARG A 330 6.00 2.71 -31.09
N ALA A 331 4.86 3.12 -31.63
CA ALA A 331 4.60 4.49 -32.04
C ALA A 331 4.36 5.44 -30.86
N ALA A 332 3.66 4.99 -29.82
CA ALA A 332 3.32 5.81 -28.66
C ALA A 332 4.45 5.87 -27.62
N VAL A 333 5.03 4.72 -27.26
CA VAL A 333 6.06 4.64 -26.23
C VAL A 333 7.42 4.83 -26.89
N THR A 334 7.91 6.08 -26.86
CA THR A 334 9.17 6.48 -27.50
C THR A 334 10.14 7.10 -26.49
N PRO A 335 11.46 7.13 -26.77
CA PRO A 335 12.42 7.75 -25.86
C PRO A 335 12.14 9.24 -25.60
N ALA A 336 11.63 9.97 -26.60
CA ALA A 336 11.27 11.37 -26.44
C ALA A 336 10.08 11.56 -25.49
N VAL A 337 9.06 10.70 -25.60
CA VAL A 337 7.90 10.67 -24.70
C VAL A 337 8.35 10.33 -23.28
N MET A 338 9.07 9.22 -23.12
CA MET A 338 9.62 8.78 -21.82
C MET A 338 10.46 9.86 -21.15
N ARG A 339 11.49 10.39 -21.83
CA ARG A 339 12.36 11.46 -21.30
C ARG A 339 11.55 12.71 -20.95
N GLY A 340 10.57 13.04 -21.77
CA GLY A 340 9.68 14.18 -21.55
C GLY A 340 8.86 14.04 -20.28
N HIS A 341 8.35 12.84 -19.96
CA HIS A 341 7.65 12.60 -18.71
C HIS A 341 8.59 12.62 -17.50
N VAL A 342 9.69 11.87 -17.54
CA VAL A 342 10.68 11.81 -16.45
C VAL A 342 11.16 13.22 -16.11
N SER A 343 11.48 14.03 -17.13
CA SER A 343 12.00 15.39 -16.90
C SER A 343 11.07 16.27 -16.06
N ARG A 344 9.75 16.11 -16.19
CA ARG A 344 8.76 16.92 -15.48
C ARG A 344 8.58 16.45 -14.04
N VAL A 345 8.47 15.13 -13.83
CA VAL A 345 8.27 14.55 -12.49
C VAL A 345 9.54 14.56 -11.65
N SER A 346 10.72 14.55 -12.29
CA SER A 346 12.02 14.60 -11.62
C SER A 346 12.62 16.01 -11.50
N GLY A 347 11.88 17.06 -11.89
CA GLY A 347 12.31 18.46 -11.73
C GLY A 347 13.32 19.01 -12.75
N ALA A 348 13.76 18.22 -13.73
CA ALA A 348 14.64 18.73 -14.79
C ALA A 348 13.94 19.82 -15.63
N ALA A 349 12.64 19.60 -15.92
CA ALA A 349 11.72 20.54 -16.53
C ALA A 349 10.63 20.96 -15.53
N ALA A 350 9.85 21.98 -15.89
CA ALA A 350 8.68 22.36 -15.10
C ALA A 350 7.63 21.23 -15.11
N LEU A 351 6.99 20.98 -13.96
CA LEU A 351 5.99 19.92 -13.79
C LEU A 351 4.86 20.03 -14.83
N VAL A 352 4.38 21.25 -15.03
CA VAL A 352 3.43 21.63 -16.08
C VAL A 352 4.16 22.52 -17.07
N GLU A 353 3.98 22.28 -18.36
CA GLU A 353 4.65 23.04 -19.41
C GLU A 353 4.31 24.54 -19.32
N GLY A 354 5.33 25.39 -19.27
CA GLY A 354 5.19 26.84 -19.07
C GLY A 354 4.86 27.26 -17.62
N GLY A 355 4.67 26.30 -16.70
CA GLY A 355 4.46 26.55 -15.28
C GLY A 355 5.74 26.89 -14.52
N PRO A 356 5.64 27.48 -13.31
CA PRO A 356 6.81 27.88 -12.52
C PRO A 356 7.40 26.76 -11.66
N LEU A 357 6.61 25.72 -11.33
CA LEU A 357 7.02 24.67 -10.40
C LEU A 357 7.94 23.66 -11.09
N LYS A 358 9.15 23.49 -10.54
CA LYS A 358 10.03 22.35 -10.81
C LYS A 358 10.07 21.48 -9.55
N VAL A 359 9.79 20.19 -9.72
CA VAL A 359 9.74 19.25 -8.61
C VAL A 359 11.11 19.15 -7.95
N HIS A 360 11.17 19.34 -6.64
CA HIS A 360 12.36 19.19 -5.83
C HIS A 360 12.44 17.80 -5.18
N SER A 361 11.29 17.31 -4.70
CA SER A 361 11.15 16.00 -4.07
C SER A 361 9.71 15.51 -4.20
N ARG A 362 9.52 14.23 -4.55
CA ARG A 362 8.20 13.58 -4.47
C ARG A 362 8.01 12.80 -3.18
N ASP A 363 8.88 12.95 -2.17
CA ASP A 363 8.70 12.30 -0.86
C ASP A 363 7.30 12.61 -0.28
N ALA A 364 6.69 11.64 0.39
CA ALA A 364 5.36 11.77 1.00
C ALA A 364 5.23 12.94 2.01
N ALA A 365 6.34 13.41 2.59
CA ALA A 365 6.36 14.58 3.47
C ALA A 365 6.57 15.92 2.73
N SER A 366 6.97 15.89 1.45
CA SER A 366 7.21 17.07 0.62
C SER A 366 5.89 17.71 0.16
N GLU A 367 5.83 19.05 0.13
CA GLU A 367 4.67 19.76 -0.44
C GLU A 367 4.52 19.52 -1.95
N ASP A 368 5.63 19.29 -2.66
CA ASP A 368 5.65 19.02 -4.09
C ASP A 368 4.89 17.73 -4.45
N ASN A 369 4.85 16.74 -3.57
CA ASN A 369 4.15 15.47 -3.78
C ASN A 369 2.66 15.70 -4.13
N VAL A 370 1.98 16.58 -3.40
CA VAL A 370 0.57 16.89 -3.63
C VAL A 370 0.38 17.57 -4.99
N PHE A 371 1.26 18.53 -5.33
CA PHE A 371 1.21 19.20 -6.63
C PHE A 371 1.47 18.23 -7.79
N VAL A 372 2.38 17.28 -7.62
CA VAL A 372 2.68 16.22 -8.59
C VAL A 372 1.48 15.30 -8.78
N ALA A 373 0.86 14.82 -7.69
CA ALA A 373 -0.34 13.98 -7.77
C ALA A 373 -1.49 14.68 -8.50
N ASP A 374 -1.75 15.96 -8.21
CA ASP A 374 -2.78 16.74 -8.88
C ASP A 374 -2.46 16.96 -10.38
N ALA A 375 -1.20 17.24 -10.72
CA ALA A 375 -0.77 17.42 -12.12
C ALA A 375 -0.87 16.13 -12.94
N LEU A 376 -0.50 14.99 -12.35
CA LEU A 376 -0.62 13.67 -12.98
C LEU A 376 -2.09 13.28 -13.19
N ALA A 377 -2.93 13.52 -12.18
CA ALA A 377 -4.38 13.32 -12.28
C ALA A 377 -4.97 14.19 -13.40
N GLN A 378 -4.60 15.46 -13.50
CA GLN A 378 -5.08 16.33 -14.57
C GLN A 378 -4.63 15.83 -15.96
N ARG A 379 -3.37 15.43 -16.11
CA ARG A 379 -2.86 14.90 -17.38
C ARG A 379 -3.62 13.66 -17.84
N LEU A 380 -3.94 12.75 -16.93
CA LEU A 380 -4.73 11.56 -17.24
C LEU A 380 -6.18 11.90 -17.59
N ARG A 381 -6.77 12.93 -16.98
CA ARG A 381 -8.09 13.46 -17.36
C ARG A 381 -8.10 14.04 -18.77
N ASP A 382 -7.03 14.74 -19.15
CA ASP A 382 -6.92 15.35 -20.49
C ASP A 382 -6.91 14.28 -21.60
N LEU A 383 -6.60 13.01 -21.26
CA LEU A 383 -6.75 11.85 -22.16
C LEU A 383 -8.19 11.31 -22.25
N GLY A 384 -9.12 11.87 -21.47
CA GLY A 384 -10.51 11.41 -21.39
C GLY A 384 -10.73 10.17 -20.52
N LEU A 385 -9.77 9.83 -19.65
CA LEU A 385 -9.90 8.74 -18.68
C LEU A 385 -10.72 9.18 -17.47
N THR A 386 -11.39 8.23 -16.81
CA THR A 386 -12.05 8.48 -15.52
C THR A 386 -10.99 8.49 -14.43
N VAL A 387 -10.82 9.60 -13.71
CA VAL A 387 -9.73 9.75 -12.74
C VAL A 387 -10.25 9.77 -11.31
N ARG A 388 -9.58 9.06 -10.41
CA ARG A 388 -9.87 9.04 -8.97
C ARG A 388 -8.61 9.33 -8.18
N LEU A 389 -8.75 10.19 -7.18
CA LEU A 389 -7.73 10.42 -6.16
C LEU A 389 -8.09 9.60 -4.92
N ASN A 390 -7.37 8.50 -4.71
CA ASN A 390 -7.53 7.62 -3.54
C ASN A 390 -6.73 8.23 -2.39
N ARG A 391 -7.36 9.14 -1.64
CA ARG A 391 -6.72 9.93 -0.58
C ARG A 391 -6.56 9.14 0.71
N PHE A 392 -5.41 9.29 1.36
CA PHE A 392 -5.13 8.74 2.69
C PHE A 392 -4.20 9.66 3.48
N THR A 393 -4.13 9.43 4.79
CA THR A 393 -3.23 10.17 5.68
C THR A 393 -2.03 9.32 6.02
N TRP A 394 -0.84 9.89 5.87
CA TRP A 394 0.41 9.33 6.34
C TRP A 394 1.12 10.40 7.18
N ARG A 395 1.28 10.16 8.49
CA ARG A 395 1.95 11.07 9.44
C ARG A 395 1.42 12.50 9.44
N GLY A 396 0.11 12.65 9.33
CA GLY A 396 -0.54 13.97 9.22
C GLY A 396 -0.47 14.60 7.82
N HIS A 397 0.33 14.06 6.90
CA HIS A 397 0.32 14.45 5.49
C HIS A 397 -0.82 13.76 4.77
N ARG A 398 -1.67 14.55 4.10
CA ARG A 398 -2.78 14.03 3.30
C ARG A 398 -2.33 13.94 1.85
N ILE A 399 -2.04 12.73 1.43
CA ILE A 399 -1.55 12.38 0.10
C ILE A 399 -2.56 11.50 -0.63
N ALA A 400 -2.29 11.15 -1.89
CA ALA A 400 -3.20 10.35 -2.70
C ALA A 400 -2.44 9.43 -3.65
N ASN A 401 -2.98 8.23 -3.86
CA ASN A 401 -2.69 7.49 -5.09
C ASN A 401 -3.50 8.13 -6.23
N VAL A 402 -2.93 8.14 -7.43
CA VAL A 402 -3.60 8.60 -8.65
C VAL A 402 -4.05 7.37 -9.44
N GLU A 403 -5.36 7.21 -9.65
CA GLU A 403 -5.94 6.16 -10.48
C GLU A 403 -6.59 6.78 -11.71
N ALA A 404 -6.34 6.23 -12.89
CA ALA A 404 -7.07 6.54 -14.11
C ALA A 404 -7.60 5.25 -14.75
N GLU A 405 -8.87 5.27 -15.14
CA GLU A 405 -9.59 4.09 -15.62
C GLU A 405 -10.12 4.33 -17.03
N HIS A 406 -9.78 3.42 -17.96
CA HIS A 406 -10.55 3.19 -19.18
C HIS A 406 -11.55 2.08 -18.91
N ARG A 407 -12.78 2.46 -18.55
CA ARG A 407 -13.82 1.52 -18.14
C ARG A 407 -14.45 0.81 -19.36
N VAL A 408 -14.49 -0.52 -19.30
CA VAL A 408 -15.26 -1.35 -20.23
C VAL A 408 -16.47 -1.91 -19.48
N GLU A 409 -17.67 -1.50 -19.88
CA GLU A 409 -18.90 -1.93 -19.23
C GLU A 409 -19.13 -3.43 -19.41
N GLY A 410 -19.44 -4.13 -18.31
CA GLY A 410 -19.61 -5.59 -18.32
C GLY A 410 -18.30 -6.39 -18.37
N SER A 411 -17.13 -5.76 -18.21
CA SER A 411 -15.84 -6.45 -18.10
C SER A 411 -15.83 -7.48 -16.96
N ASP A 412 -15.16 -8.62 -17.15
CA ASP A 412 -14.97 -9.67 -16.14
C ASP A 412 -13.96 -9.29 -15.05
N ALA A 413 -12.99 -8.42 -15.40
CA ALA A 413 -11.91 -7.97 -14.53
C ALA A 413 -11.25 -6.68 -15.03
N ALA A 414 -10.38 -6.10 -14.21
CA ALA A 414 -9.48 -5.02 -14.59
C ALA A 414 -8.04 -5.52 -14.77
N VAL A 415 -7.29 -4.91 -15.70
CA VAL A 415 -5.83 -5.06 -15.83
C VAL A 415 -5.18 -3.78 -15.32
N LEU A 416 -4.18 -3.91 -14.45
CA LEU A 416 -3.51 -2.77 -13.84
C LEU A 416 -2.10 -2.60 -14.41
N ILE A 417 -1.76 -1.37 -14.81
CA ILE A 417 -0.41 -0.93 -15.14
C ILE A 417 -0.01 0.11 -14.11
N THR A 418 1.07 -0.15 -13.37
CA THR A 418 1.34 0.58 -12.14
C THR A 418 2.81 0.97 -11.97
N ALA A 419 3.03 1.97 -11.13
CA ALA A 419 4.33 2.53 -10.73
C ALA A 419 4.12 3.25 -9.38
N HIS A 420 5.19 3.55 -8.64
CA HIS A 420 5.06 4.47 -7.51
C HIS A 420 5.36 5.91 -7.91
N LEU A 421 4.74 6.84 -7.19
CA LEU A 421 4.71 8.27 -7.45
C LEU A 421 5.79 8.98 -6.64
N ASP A 422 5.97 8.56 -5.39
CA ASP A 422 6.90 9.18 -4.46
C ASP A 422 8.35 8.86 -4.81
N SER A 423 9.27 9.41 -4.01
CA SER A 423 10.71 9.27 -4.16
C SER A 423 11.37 9.49 -2.81
N THR A 424 12.54 8.91 -2.57
CA THR A 424 13.37 9.24 -1.41
C THR A 424 14.80 9.65 -1.77
N GLY A 425 15.41 10.43 -0.87
CA GLY A 425 16.81 10.87 -0.94
C GLY A 425 17.63 10.42 0.27
N ASP A 426 17.16 9.41 1.01
CA ASP A 426 17.64 9.07 2.34
C ASP A 426 19.10 8.59 2.41
N GLN A 427 19.66 8.10 1.29
CA GLN A 427 21.06 7.71 1.18
C GLN A 427 21.99 8.86 0.76
N GLY A 428 21.45 10.09 0.68
CA GLY A 428 22.21 11.31 0.39
C GLY A 428 23.12 11.76 1.54
N GLU A 429 24.12 12.56 1.19
CA GLU A 429 24.98 13.25 2.15
C GLU A 429 24.47 14.67 2.36
N PHE A 430 23.95 14.95 3.56
CA PHE A 430 23.39 16.27 3.90
C PHE A 430 24.18 16.93 5.03
N THR A 431 24.26 18.26 5.00
CA THR A 431 24.91 19.05 6.05
C THR A 431 23.99 20.14 6.60
N ASP A 432 24.18 20.50 7.87
CA ASP A 432 23.53 21.64 8.50
C ASP A 432 24.17 22.97 8.07
N SER A 433 23.64 24.10 8.54
CA SER A 433 24.16 25.44 8.22
C SER A 433 25.62 25.68 8.67
N ASN A 434 26.18 24.81 9.51
CA ASN A 434 27.55 24.87 10.00
C ASN A 434 28.47 23.84 9.28
N GLY A 435 27.98 23.17 8.24
CA GLY A 435 28.72 22.15 7.49
C GLY A 435 28.85 20.82 8.23
N ARG A 436 28.05 20.56 9.27
CA ARG A 436 28.09 19.29 10.01
C ARG A 436 27.15 18.28 9.35
N PRO A 437 27.54 17.00 9.21
CA PRO A 437 26.64 15.98 8.69
C PRO A 437 25.33 15.92 9.46
N ARG A 438 24.22 15.83 8.73
CA ARG A 438 22.88 15.61 9.27
C ARG A 438 22.17 14.53 8.46
N ARG A 439 21.03 14.06 8.99
CA ARG A 439 20.15 13.14 8.26
C ARG A 439 19.36 13.88 7.19
N TYR A 440 18.88 13.11 6.21
CA TYR A 440 17.86 13.52 5.26
C TYR A 440 16.64 14.11 5.98
N ASP A 441 16.16 15.23 5.48
CA ASP A 441 14.93 15.88 5.87
C ASP A 441 13.92 15.78 4.70
N PRO A 442 12.96 14.85 4.76
CA PRO A 442 12.07 14.55 3.64
C PRO A 442 11.19 15.73 3.21
N ALA A 443 11.02 16.73 4.08
CA ALA A 443 10.21 17.91 3.77
C ALA A 443 10.95 18.94 2.90
N VAL A 444 12.28 18.96 2.92
CA VAL A 444 13.07 20.05 2.30
C VAL A 444 14.27 19.60 1.48
N ASP A 445 14.74 18.37 1.63
CA ASP A 445 15.89 17.86 0.88
C ASP A 445 15.50 17.29 -0.49
N PRO A 446 16.40 17.39 -1.49
CA PRO A 446 16.11 16.94 -2.84
C PRO A 446 16.00 15.42 -2.90
N ALA A 447 14.94 14.95 -3.57
CA ALA A 447 14.77 13.56 -3.99
C ALA A 447 14.19 13.58 -5.42
N PRO A 448 15.02 13.79 -6.45
CA PRO A 448 14.51 13.95 -7.81
C PRO A 448 13.92 12.65 -8.37
N GLY A 449 14.41 11.48 -7.94
CA GLY A 449 13.82 10.18 -8.23
C GLY A 449 13.58 9.95 -9.73
N ALA A 450 14.57 10.26 -10.58
CA ALA A 450 14.36 10.20 -12.03
C ALA A 450 14.21 8.77 -12.54
N ASP A 451 15.00 7.85 -11.99
CA ASP A 451 14.83 6.42 -12.20
C ASP A 451 13.78 5.85 -11.24
N ASP A 452 13.85 6.24 -9.96
CA ASP A 452 13.11 5.70 -8.82
C ASP A 452 12.03 6.67 -8.27
N ASP A 453 10.76 6.58 -8.67
CA ASP A 453 10.26 5.83 -9.83
C ASP A 453 9.71 6.75 -10.94
N GLY A 454 10.44 7.83 -11.20
CA GLY A 454 10.13 8.74 -12.31
C GLY A 454 10.04 8.01 -13.67
N SER A 455 10.80 6.93 -13.82
CA SER A 455 10.85 6.09 -15.01
C SER A 455 9.59 5.21 -15.16
N GLY A 456 9.09 4.60 -14.09
CA GLY A 456 7.82 3.88 -14.05
C GLY A 456 6.62 4.81 -14.25
N ILE A 457 6.59 5.99 -13.60
CA ILE A 457 5.54 7.01 -13.83
C ILE A 457 5.46 7.36 -15.32
N ALA A 458 6.62 7.59 -15.95
CA ALA A 458 6.70 7.90 -17.38
C ALA A 458 6.12 6.77 -18.25
N ALA A 459 6.39 5.52 -17.89
CA ALA A 459 5.87 4.36 -18.61
C ALA A 459 4.35 4.20 -18.46
N VAL A 460 3.81 4.41 -17.26
CA VAL A 460 2.35 4.40 -17.01
C VAL A 460 1.65 5.48 -17.84
N LEU A 461 2.19 6.70 -17.87
CA LEU A 461 1.62 7.79 -18.69
C LEU A 461 1.68 7.48 -20.19
N ALA A 462 2.81 6.96 -20.68
CA ALA A 462 2.94 6.57 -22.09
C ALA A 462 1.99 5.41 -22.47
N ALA A 463 1.75 4.46 -21.56
CA ALA A 463 0.77 3.39 -21.74
C ALA A 463 -0.67 3.93 -21.82
N ALA A 464 -1.01 4.93 -21.00
CA ALA A 464 -2.31 5.60 -21.03
C ALA A 464 -2.53 6.37 -22.34
N GLU A 465 -1.50 7.11 -22.79
CA GLU A 465 -1.50 7.79 -24.09
C GLU A 465 -1.66 6.78 -25.24
N CYS A 466 -0.97 5.63 -25.18
CA CYS A 466 -1.07 4.54 -26.16
C CYS A 466 -2.48 3.95 -26.23
N LEU A 467 -3.08 3.56 -25.09
CA LEU A 467 -4.43 2.99 -25.06
C LEU A 467 -5.46 3.99 -25.62
N THR A 468 -5.34 5.27 -25.24
CA THR A 468 -6.23 6.33 -25.72
C THR A 468 -6.14 6.47 -27.25
N ALA A 469 -4.94 6.40 -27.82
CA ALA A 469 -4.74 6.43 -29.27
C ALA A 469 -5.34 5.19 -29.98
N ILE A 470 -5.21 4.00 -29.39
CA ILE A 470 -5.82 2.76 -29.91
C ILE A 470 -7.35 2.87 -29.92
N VAL A 471 -7.94 3.39 -28.83
CA VAL A 471 -9.38 3.64 -28.72
C VAL A 471 -9.88 4.66 -29.73
N ALA A 472 -9.15 5.76 -29.90
CA ALA A 472 -9.46 6.77 -30.92
C ALA A 472 -9.39 6.21 -32.35
N ALA A 473 -8.55 5.18 -32.59
CA ALA A 473 -8.47 4.46 -33.85
C ALA A 473 -9.57 3.40 -34.05
N GLY A 474 -10.52 3.28 -33.13
CA GLY A 474 -11.69 2.40 -33.24
C GLY A 474 -11.48 0.97 -32.73
N ARG A 475 -10.39 0.70 -32.00
CA ARG A 475 -10.13 -0.58 -31.33
C ARG A 475 -10.34 -0.42 -29.82
N SER A 476 -11.00 -1.35 -29.17
CA SER A 476 -11.26 -1.25 -27.72
C SER A 476 -10.86 -2.53 -27.00
N PRO A 477 -10.33 -2.43 -25.77
CA PRO A 477 -10.03 -3.60 -24.97
C PRO A 477 -11.32 -4.33 -24.56
N MET A 478 -11.17 -5.63 -24.29
CA MET A 478 -12.24 -6.45 -23.72
C MET A 478 -12.36 -6.25 -22.21
N ARG A 479 -11.28 -5.80 -21.56
CA ARG A 479 -11.23 -5.52 -20.13
C ARG A 479 -11.01 -4.06 -19.82
N THR A 480 -11.52 -3.64 -18.68
CA THR A 480 -11.15 -2.36 -18.06
C THR A 480 -9.63 -2.33 -17.85
N VAL A 481 -9.00 -1.22 -18.21
CA VAL A 481 -7.58 -0.98 -17.94
C VAL A 481 -7.47 0.16 -16.93
N ARG A 482 -6.69 -0.06 -15.86
CA ARG A 482 -6.42 0.92 -14.82
C ARG A 482 -4.94 1.27 -14.80
N PHE A 483 -4.65 2.56 -14.78
CA PHE A 483 -3.34 3.13 -14.61
C PHE A 483 -3.27 3.67 -13.19
N VAL A 484 -2.36 3.14 -12.35
CA VAL A 484 -2.31 3.50 -10.94
C VAL A 484 -0.91 3.92 -10.54
N LEU A 485 -0.79 5.11 -9.97
CA LEU A 485 0.44 5.64 -9.39
C LEU A 485 0.29 5.64 -7.87
N PHE A 486 1.02 4.76 -7.20
CA PHE A 486 0.94 4.58 -5.75
C PHE A 486 1.83 5.60 -5.04
N ASN A 487 1.39 6.11 -3.89
CA ASN A 487 2.14 7.09 -3.12
C ASN A 487 2.62 6.44 -1.83
N ALA A 488 3.70 6.95 -1.24
CA ALA A 488 4.33 6.38 -0.06
C ALA A 488 4.72 4.89 -0.20
N GLU A 489 5.26 4.49 -1.36
CA GLU A 489 5.95 3.20 -1.54
C GLU A 489 7.18 3.16 -0.62
N GLU A 490 7.95 4.25 -0.64
CA GLU A 490 9.26 4.39 0.01
C GLU A 490 9.15 4.37 1.55
N GLN A 491 7.93 4.56 2.06
CA GLN A 491 7.62 4.48 3.49
C GLN A 491 6.86 3.19 3.84
N GLY A 492 7.03 2.16 3.01
CA GLY A 492 6.61 0.79 3.28
C GLY A 492 5.32 0.38 2.58
N LEU A 493 5.22 0.64 1.26
CA LEU A 493 4.12 0.21 0.39
C LEU A 493 2.75 0.77 0.83
N VAL A 494 2.73 1.93 1.50
CA VAL A 494 1.52 2.41 2.20
C VAL A 494 0.40 2.66 1.21
N GLY A 495 0.68 3.31 0.08
CA GLY A 495 -0.31 3.62 -0.95
C GLY A 495 -0.89 2.37 -1.61
N SER A 496 -0.04 1.45 -2.08
CA SER A 496 -0.53 0.22 -2.72
C SER A 496 -1.27 -0.69 -1.75
N LYS A 497 -0.88 -0.75 -0.48
CA LYS A 497 -1.64 -1.47 0.56
C LYS A 497 -3.01 -0.86 0.80
N VAL A 498 -3.10 0.47 0.90
CA VAL A 498 -4.39 1.18 1.02
C VAL A 498 -5.27 0.86 -0.19
N TYR A 499 -4.71 0.93 -1.40
CA TYR A 499 -5.45 0.65 -2.63
C TYR A 499 -5.92 -0.80 -2.71
N ALA A 500 -5.01 -1.75 -2.51
CA ALA A 500 -5.32 -3.17 -2.61
C ALA A 500 -6.34 -3.58 -1.53
N ARG A 501 -6.23 -3.03 -0.30
CA ARG A 501 -7.21 -3.23 0.78
C ARG A 501 -8.59 -2.76 0.36
N ALA A 502 -8.70 -1.56 -0.20
CA ALA A 502 -9.96 -1.00 -0.67
C ALA A 502 -10.55 -1.83 -1.83
N ALA A 503 -9.72 -2.26 -2.79
CA ALA A 503 -10.14 -3.13 -3.89
C ALA A 503 -10.66 -4.48 -3.37
N ALA A 504 -10.00 -5.07 -2.37
CA ALA A 504 -10.38 -6.37 -1.80
C ALA A 504 -11.71 -6.26 -1.04
N ALA A 505 -11.87 -5.18 -0.26
CA ALA A 505 -13.12 -4.85 0.41
C ALA A 505 -14.28 -4.60 -0.57
N ALA A 506 -14.00 -3.99 -1.72
CA ALA A 506 -14.98 -3.76 -2.78
C ALA A 506 -15.33 -5.02 -3.59
N GLY A 507 -14.58 -6.11 -3.42
CA GLY A 507 -14.74 -7.33 -4.22
C GLY A 507 -14.30 -7.15 -5.68
N ASP A 508 -13.36 -6.24 -5.93
CA ASP A 508 -12.84 -5.96 -7.26
C ASP A 508 -12.23 -7.23 -7.88
N SER A 509 -12.49 -7.40 -9.18
CA SER A 509 -11.92 -8.48 -9.98
C SER A 509 -10.71 -7.95 -10.74
N ILE A 510 -9.51 -8.38 -10.39
CA ILE A 510 -8.26 -7.96 -11.04
C ILE A 510 -7.65 -9.17 -11.73
N ALA A 511 -7.44 -9.05 -13.04
CA ALA A 511 -6.83 -10.10 -13.86
C ALA A 511 -5.31 -10.16 -13.64
N GLY A 512 -4.65 -9.01 -13.50
CA GLY A 512 -3.22 -8.97 -13.24
C GLY A 512 -2.74 -7.55 -12.99
N VAL A 513 -1.64 -7.43 -12.25
CA VAL A 513 -0.97 -6.16 -11.94
C VAL A 513 0.45 -6.21 -12.50
N LEU A 514 0.80 -5.22 -13.32
CA LEU A 514 2.14 -5.06 -13.86
C LEU A 514 2.75 -3.79 -13.28
N GLN A 515 3.57 -3.96 -12.24
CA GLN A 515 4.33 -2.88 -11.61
C GLN A 515 5.63 -2.66 -12.36
N MET A 516 5.93 -1.42 -12.69
CA MET A 516 7.26 -0.97 -13.11
C MET A 516 7.86 -0.19 -11.97
N ASP A 517 9.13 -0.43 -11.69
CA ASP A 517 9.85 0.17 -10.58
C ASP A 517 11.32 0.18 -10.95
N MET A 518 11.90 1.36 -11.15
CA MET A 518 13.30 1.55 -11.60
C MET A 518 13.60 0.84 -12.92
N ILE A 519 13.25 1.46 -14.05
CA ILE A 519 13.41 0.86 -15.38
C ILE A 519 14.45 1.57 -16.25
N ALA A 520 15.23 2.52 -15.73
CA ALA A 520 16.16 3.32 -16.53
C ALA A 520 17.64 3.14 -16.19
N GLY A 521 18.00 2.65 -15.01
CA GLY A 521 19.35 2.47 -14.52
C GLY A 521 20.15 1.38 -15.24
N ARG A 522 21.31 1.77 -15.76
CA ARG A 522 22.21 0.88 -16.49
C ARG A 522 23.66 1.36 -16.51
N GLN A 523 24.56 0.59 -15.91
CA GLN A 523 26.01 0.84 -15.88
C GLN A 523 26.77 0.35 -17.14
N GLY A 524 26.06 0.05 -18.23
CA GLY A 524 26.60 -0.57 -19.44
C GLY A 524 26.39 -2.09 -19.49
N GLY A 525 27.09 -2.79 -20.38
CA GLY A 525 26.99 -4.26 -20.49
C GLY A 525 25.69 -4.76 -21.13
N VAL A 526 25.32 -6.00 -20.79
CA VAL A 526 24.09 -6.67 -21.26
C VAL A 526 22.87 -5.91 -20.73
N ARG A 527 21.84 -5.77 -21.57
CA ARG A 527 20.59 -5.06 -21.22
C ARG A 527 19.62 -6.05 -20.56
N THR A 528 19.94 -6.45 -19.33
CA THR A 528 19.14 -7.42 -18.57
C THR A 528 17.99 -6.75 -17.86
N VAL A 529 16.77 -7.24 -18.09
CA VAL A 529 15.54 -6.83 -17.40
C VAL A 529 15.15 -7.95 -16.45
N GLU A 530 14.88 -7.60 -15.21
CA GLU A 530 14.41 -8.52 -14.19
C GLU A 530 12.89 -8.50 -14.16
N ILE A 531 12.29 -9.69 -14.11
CA ILE A 531 10.84 -9.84 -13.97
C ILE A 531 10.55 -10.71 -12.76
N HIS A 532 10.08 -10.05 -11.71
CA HIS A 532 9.80 -10.62 -10.41
C HIS A 532 8.36 -11.09 -10.34
N ALA A 533 8.19 -12.41 -10.32
CA ALA A 533 6.91 -13.11 -10.14
C ALA A 533 6.84 -13.87 -8.81
N GLY A 534 7.91 -13.80 -8.00
CA GLY A 534 7.95 -14.38 -6.67
C GLY A 534 7.00 -13.68 -5.72
N SER A 535 6.57 -14.42 -4.70
CA SER A 535 5.62 -13.91 -3.72
C SER A 535 6.02 -14.37 -2.34
N ALA A 536 5.97 -13.45 -1.38
CA ALA A 536 6.18 -13.75 0.04
C ALA A 536 5.01 -14.58 0.60
N VAL A 537 3.91 -14.63 -0.16
CA VAL A 537 2.68 -15.30 0.21
C VAL A 537 2.48 -16.54 -0.67
N PRO A 538 2.46 -17.76 -0.10
CA PRO A 538 2.20 -18.96 -0.88
C PRO A 538 0.72 -19.01 -1.31
N GLY A 539 0.45 -19.58 -2.48
CA GLY A 539 -0.90 -19.84 -2.95
C GLY A 539 -1.07 -19.77 -4.47
N PRO A 540 -2.31 -19.86 -4.98
CA PRO A 540 -2.62 -19.77 -6.41
C PRO A 540 -2.13 -18.48 -7.07
N ALA A 541 -2.04 -17.39 -6.31
CA ALA A 541 -1.53 -16.10 -6.79
C ALA A 541 -0.09 -16.17 -7.30
N ALA A 542 0.78 -16.96 -6.66
CA ALA A 542 2.17 -17.14 -7.08
C ALA A 542 2.25 -17.86 -8.45
N ALA A 543 1.45 -18.92 -8.63
CA ALA A 543 1.37 -19.62 -9.92
C ALA A 543 0.81 -18.72 -11.03
N ALA A 544 -0.24 -17.96 -10.74
CA ALA A 544 -0.81 -16.99 -11.67
C ALA A 544 0.16 -15.84 -12.01
N SER A 545 1.01 -15.42 -11.06
CA SER A 545 2.05 -14.42 -11.29
C SER A 545 3.15 -14.94 -12.23
N ASN A 546 3.49 -16.23 -12.15
CA ASN A 546 4.38 -16.85 -13.15
C ASN A 546 3.77 -16.84 -14.56
N GLU A 547 2.48 -17.17 -14.70
CA GLU A 547 1.80 -17.10 -16.00
C GLU A 547 1.73 -15.66 -16.56
N LEU A 548 1.53 -14.68 -15.67
CA LEU A 548 1.61 -13.27 -16.03
C LEU A 548 3.03 -12.90 -16.47
N GLY A 549 4.04 -13.47 -15.81
CA GLY A 549 5.43 -13.40 -16.22
C GLY A 549 5.67 -13.91 -17.64
N ASP A 550 5.22 -15.12 -17.95
CA ASP A 550 5.33 -15.69 -19.29
C ASP A 550 4.69 -14.79 -20.36
N CYS A 551 3.57 -14.14 -20.03
CA CYS A 551 2.91 -13.17 -20.91
C CYS A 551 3.83 -11.97 -21.18
N LEU A 552 4.45 -11.43 -20.13
CA LEU A 552 5.38 -10.32 -20.26
C LEU A 552 6.62 -10.68 -21.08
N GLU A 553 7.18 -11.88 -20.94
CA GLU A 553 8.33 -12.31 -21.76
C GLU A 553 8.00 -12.36 -23.25
N ARG A 554 6.83 -12.93 -23.59
CA ARG A 554 6.34 -12.94 -24.98
C ARG A 554 6.11 -11.54 -25.51
N ALA A 555 5.47 -10.68 -24.72
CA ALA A 555 5.18 -9.30 -25.08
C ALA A 555 6.46 -8.49 -25.30
N THR A 556 7.41 -8.58 -24.38
CA THR A 556 8.71 -7.90 -24.46
C THR A 556 9.49 -8.37 -25.68
N SER A 557 9.51 -9.69 -25.95
CA SER A 557 10.17 -10.24 -27.15
C SER A 557 9.56 -9.75 -28.46
N ALA A 558 8.26 -9.40 -28.49
CA ALA A 558 7.61 -8.85 -29.69
C ALA A 558 7.98 -7.38 -29.95
N VAL A 559 8.36 -6.63 -28.90
CA VAL A 559 8.68 -5.18 -29.00
C VAL A 559 10.17 -4.87 -28.89
N SER A 560 10.98 -5.74 -28.31
CA SER A 560 12.44 -5.61 -28.24
C SER A 560 13.12 -6.96 -28.39
N SER A 561 14.13 -7.01 -29.26
CA SER A 561 15.02 -8.16 -29.42
C SER A 561 16.38 -7.95 -28.74
N GLY A 562 16.60 -6.78 -28.13
CA GLY A 562 17.89 -6.37 -27.56
C GLY A 562 17.99 -6.51 -26.05
N LEU A 563 16.92 -6.99 -25.40
CA LEU A 563 16.84 -7.21 -23.96
C LEU A 563 17.09 -8.68 -23.64
N THR A 564 17.86 -8.91 -22.58
CA THR A 564 17.93 -10.22 -21.92
C THR A 564 16.90 -10.22 -20.82
N LEU A 565 16.00 -11.21 -20.78
CA LEU A 565 14.96 -11.28 -19.76
C LEU A 565 15.36 -12.30 -18.70
N GLU A 566 15.32 -11.88 -17.44
CA GLU A 566 15.58 -12.73 -16.29
C GLU A 566 14.31 -12.89 -15.46
N ARG A 567 13.78 -14.12 -15.42
CA ARG A 567 12.63 -14.48 -14.60
C ARG A 567 13.08 -14.85 -13.20
N LEU A 568 12.62 -14.10 -12.21
CA LEU A 568 12.79 -14.43 -10.79
C LEU A 568 11.42 -14.81 -10.23
N ALA A 569 11.37 -15.91 -9.49
CA ALA A 569 10.13 -16.51 -9.02
C ALA A 569 10.33 -17.32 -7.74
N GLY A 570 9.22 -17.61 -7.05
CA GLY A 570 9.23 -18.36 -5.79
C GLY A 570 9.64 -17.52 -4.59
N ALA A 571 10.00 -18.21 -3.50
CA ALA A 571 10.32 -17.56 -2.22
C ALA A 571 11.72 -16.92 -2.20
N ASP A 572 12.62 -17.37 -3.08
CA ASP A 572 14.00 -16.85 -3.18
C ASP A 572 14.11 -15.61 -4.08
N ASP A 573 12.98 -15.15 -4.64
CA ASP A 573 12.94 -13.92 -5.43
C ASP A 573 13.32 -12.71 -4.56
N PRO A 574 14.41 -11.98 -4.90
CA PRO A 574 14.93 -10.90 -4.07
C PRO A 574 14.04 -9.66 -4.01
N ALA A 575 13.05 -9.52 -4.90
CA ALA A 575 12.05 -8.44 -4.86
C ALA A 575 10.74 -8.86 -4.18
N SER A 576 10.63 -10.12 -3.75
CA SER A 576 9.45 -10.64 -3.06
C SER A 576 9.11 -9.80 -1.82
N GLY A 577 8.00 -9.06 -1.88
CA GLY A 577 7.58 -8.18 -0.79
C GLY A 577 8.20 -6.78 -0.78
N ARG A 578 8.91 -6.36 -1.84
CA ARG A 578 9.74 -5.13 -1.81
C ARG A 578 9.27 -3.97 -2.68
N SER A 579 8.20 -4.16 -3.44
CA SER A 579 7.56 -3.13 -4.26
C SER A 579 6.05 -3.36 -4.29
N ASP A 580 5.29 -2.46 -4.88
CA ASP A 580 3.82 -2.40 -4.75
C ASP A 580 3.07 -3.65 -5.23
N HIS A 581 3.67 -4.45 -6.11
CA HIS A 581 3.11 -5.74 -6.54
C HIS A 581 2.80 -6.67 -5.35
N ALA A 582 3.58 -6.60 -4.27
CA ALA A 582 3.42 -7.40 -3.08
C ALA A 582 2.07 -7.15 -2.38
N SER A 583 1.59 -5.90 -2.38
CA SER A 583 0.29 -5.53 -1.79
C SER A 583 -0.88 -6.28 -2.43
N PHE A 584 -0.75 -6.67 -3.70
CA PHE A 584 -1.75 -7.44 -4.42
C PHE A 584 -1.63 -8.95 -4.18
N HIS A 585 -0.41 -9.47 -4.04
CA HIS A 585 -0.18 -10.86 -3.62
C HIS A 585 -0.79 -11.15 -2.25
N GLU A 586 -0.67 -10.23 -1.29
CA GLU A 586 -1.29 -10.36 0.05
C GLU A 586 -2.80 -10.61 -0.01
N ARG A 587 -3.47 -10.19 -1.09
CA ARG A 587 -4.92 -10.31 -1.30
C ARG A 587 -5.29 -11.40 -2.30
N GLY A 588 -4.30 -12.12 -2.81
CA GLY A 588 -4.49 -13.25 -3.69
C GLY A 588 -4.54 -12.93 -5.18
N TRP A 589 -4.20 -11.72 -5.61
CA TRP A 589 -4.14 -11.39 -7.04
C TRP A 589 -2.78 -11.70 -7.65
N ALA A 590 -2.77 -12.02 -8.95
CA ALA A 590 -1.55 -12.15 -9.71
C ALA A 590 -0.90 -10.77 -9.93
N ALA A 591 0.40 -10.66 -9.65
CA ALA A 591 1.14 -9.42 -9.82
C ALA A 591 2.60 -9.73 -10.15
N VAL A 592 3.22 -8.88 -10.97
CA VAL A 592 4.66 -8.91 -11.25
C VAL A 592 5.25 -7.52 -11.06
N ALA A 593 6.50 -7.46 -10.62
CA ALA A 593 7.33 -6.28 -10.73
C ALA A 593 8.37 -6.43 -11.83
N VAL A 594 8.64 -5.34 -12.53
CA VAL A 594 9.58 -5.27 -13.64
C VAL A 594 10.55 -4.14 -13.33
N CYS A 595 11.82 -4.49 -13.22
CA CYS A 595 12.88 -3.52 -12.96
C CYS A 595 14.07 -3.77 -13.88
N GLU A 596 15.00 -2.83 -13.84
CA GLU A 596 16.34 -3.00 -14.34
C GLU A 596 17.10 -4.16 -13.68
N ASN A 597 18.33 -4.42 -14.13
CA ASN A 597 19.22 -5.40 -13.51
C ASN A 597 19.70 -4.89 -12.15
N PHE A 598 18.89 -5.05 -11.11
CA PHE A 598 19.14 -4.48 -9.79
C PHE A 598 19.70 -5.51 -8.80
N PHE A 599 19.35 -6.79 -8.94
CA PHE A 599 19.72 -7.84 -7.99
C PHE A 599 20.79 -8.81 -8.51
N ASP A 600 21.98 -8.85 -7.89
CA ASP A 600 22.99 -9.92 -8.10
C ASP A 600 23.35 -10.56 -6.76
N GLY A 601 22.47 -11.45 -6.28
CA GLY A 601 22.62 -12.11 -4.99
C GLY A 601 22.68 -11.12 -3.83
N SER A 602 23.86 -10.97 -3.19
CA SER A 602 24.04 -10.06 -2.05
C SER A 602 24.58 -8.67 -2.41
N VAL A 603 24.86 -8.39 -3.69
CA VAL A 603 25.36 -7.08 -4.17
C VAL A 603 24.40 -6.45 -5.18
N LEU A 604 24.48 -5.13 -5.35
CA LEU A 604 23.77 -4.44 -6.42
C LEU A 604 24.33 -4.91 -7.76
N ALA A 605 23.45 -5.21 -8.70
CA ALA A 605 23.83 -5.61 -10.05
C ALA A 605 24.22 -4.39 -10.90
N THR A 606 23.90 -4.37 -12.19
CA THR A 606 24.33 -3.30 -13.11
C THR A 606 23.32 -2.17 -13.28
N GLY A 607 22.36 -2.04 -12.37
CA GLY A 607 21.36 -0.96 -12.28
C GLY A 607 21.95 0.36 -11.76
N THR A 608 21.11 1.31 -11.40
CA THR A 608 21.49 2.65 -10.96
C THR A 608 22.39 2.64 -9.72
N ARG A 609 23.40 3.50 -9.70
CA ARG A 609 24.21 3.79 -8.50
C ARG A 609 23.59 4.88 -7.62
N GLN A 610 22.53 5.51 -8.10
CA GLN A 610 21.89 6.65 -7.44
C GLN A 610 20.63 6.28 -6.66
N TYR A 611 20.33 4.99 -6.52
CA TYR A 611 19.20 4.49 -5.73
C TYR A 611 19.10 5.21 -4.37
N HIS A 612 17.93 5.81 -4.09
CA HIS A 612 17.63 6.60 -2.89
C HIS A 612 18.58 7.80 -2.63
N ARG A 613 19.24 8.35 -3.66
CA ARG A 613 20.18 9.48 -3.52
C ARG A 613 19.65 10.71 -4.25
N PRO A 614 20.01 11.92 -3.78
CA PRO A 614 19.76 13.16 -4.53
C PRO A 614 20.36 13.20 -5.95
N GLY A 615 21.30 12.31 -6.23
CA GLY A 615 21.92 12.16 -7.55
C GLY A 615 21.06 11.39 -8.56
N ASP A 616 19.94 10.78 -8.15
CA ASP A 616 19.01 10.10 -9.07
C ASP A 616 18.26 11.14 -9.91
N THR A 617 18.92 11.58 -10.97
CA THR A 617 18.50 12.66 -11.84
C THR A 617 18.46 12.19 -13.28
N LEU A 618 17.68 12.86 -14.12
CA LEU A 618 17.55 12.53 -15.54
C LEU A 618 18.87 12.60 -16.33
N ASP A 619 19.84 13.34 -15.81
CA ASP A 619 21.16 13.51 -16.40
C ASP A 619 22.24 12.65 -15.70
N ASP A 620 21.84 11.76 -14.79
CA ASP A 620 22.73 10.75 -14.25
C ASP A 620 23.24 9.84 -15.39
N ARG A 621 24.49 9.40 -15.24
CA ARG A 621 25.17 8.61 -16.28
C ARG A 621 24.57 7.22 -16.47
N ASP A 622 23.91 6.68 -15.44
CA ASP A 622 23.29 5.36 -15.47
C ASP A 622 21.85 5.46 -16.00
N HIS A 623 21.24 6.65 -16.06
CA HIS A 623 19.88 6.84 -16.58
C HIS A 623 19.82 6.70 -18.11
N ASP A 624 19.39 5.53 -18.59
CA ASP A 624 19.27 5.17 -20.00
C ASP A 624 17.79 5.16 -20.43
N THR A 625 17.34 6.29 -20.99
CA THR A 625 15.96 6.44 -21.49
C THR A 625 15.60 5.42 -22.59
N GLN A 626 16.55 5.02 -23.43
CA GLN A 626 16.29 4.05 -24.50
C GLN A 626 16.01 2.66 -23.90
N TYR A 627 16.75 2.31 -22.85
CA TYR A 627 16.52 1.09 -22.08
C TYR A 627 15.14 1.10 -21.39
N ALA A 628 14.79 2.17 -20.67
CA ALA A 628 13.46 2.33 -20.07
C ALA A 628 12.32 2.24 -21.09
N THR A 629 12.51 2.82 -22.28
CA THR A 629 11.51 2.76 -23.36
C THR A 629 11.22 1.32 -23.80
N GLU A 630 12.24 0.47 -23.88
CA GLU A 630 12.05 -0.92 -24.32
C GLU A 630 11.34 -1.77 -23.27
N ILE A 631 11.64 -1.54 -21.98
CA ILE A 631 10.91 -2.16 -20.86
C ILE A 631 9.45 -1.71 -20.85
N ALA A 632 9.22 -0.40 -20.90
CA ALA A 632 7.87 0.19 -20.90
C ALA A 632 7.01 -0.35 -22.05
N ARG A 633 7.59 -0.54 -23.24
CA ARG A 633 6.90 -1.20 -24.38
C ARG A 633 6.50 -2.63 -24.06
N GLY A 634 7.38 -3.41 -23.42
CA GLY A 634 7.12 -4.79 -23.05
C GLY A 634 5.93 -4.90 -22.09
N VAL A 635 5.97 -4.10 -21.02
CA VAL A 635 4.89 -4.03 -20.01
C VAL A 635 3.58 -3.55 -20.60
N THR A 636 3.61 -2.46 -21.38
CA THR A 636 2.41 -1.95 -22.05
C THR A 636 1.81 -3.01 -22.97
N THR A 637 2.63 -3.69 -23.77
CA THR A 637 2.16 -4.74 -24.69
C THR A 637 1.55 -5.91 -23.93
N ALA A 638 2.15 -6.34 -22.83
CA ALA A 638 1.63 -7.43 -22.00
C ALA A 638 0.27 -7.07 -21.39
N ALA A 639 0.16 -5.87 -20.82
CA ALA A 639 -1.07 -5.38 -20.22
C ALA A 639 -2.21 -5.25 -21.24
N LEU A 640 -1.93 -4.69 -22.43
CA LEU A 640 -2.93 -4.57 -23.49
C LEU A 640 -3.34 -5.95 -24.05
N THR A 641 -2.39 -6.88 -24.17
CA THR A 641 -2.70 -8.29 -24.54
C THR A 641 -3.61 -8.94 -23.49
N LEU A 642 -3.32 -8.76 -22.20
CA LEU A 642 -4.15 -9.25 -21.10
C LEU A 642 -5.54 -8.59 -21.08
N ALA A 643 -5.65 -7.35 -21.56
CA ALA A 643 -6.90 -6.63 -21.73
C ALA A 643 -7.68 -7.05 -23.00
N GLY A 644 -7.14 -7.95 -23.82
CA GLY A 644 -7.77 -8.49 -25.01
C GLY A 644 -7.57 -7.67 -26.29
N LEU A 645 -6.49 -6.87 -26.37
CA LEU A 645 -6.13 -6.08 -27.56
C LEU A 645 -5.11 -6.74 -28.47
#